data_AF-A0A8S1RZW4-F1
#
_entry.id   AF-A0A8S1RZW4-F1
#
_cell.length_a   1.000
_cell.length_b   1.000
_cell.length_c   1.000
_cell.angle_alpha   90.00
_cell.angle_beta   90.00
_cell.angle_gamma   90.00
#
_symmetry.space_group_name_H-M   'P 1'
#
loop_
_entity.id
_entity.type
_entity.pdbx_description
1 polymer ?
#
loop_
_entity_poly.entity_id
_entity_poly.type
_entity_poly.pdbx_seq_one_letter_code
_entity_poly.pdbx_strand_id
1 'polypeptide(L)'
;MLSVLPDKIGKAFGNGTLSISSSRNNKLAELINSKYTEDLVEAIRILYCQYLQNKDLTLYMSRIINLLPREDLELKRLCQILISEFAAQPNARTSKSQGDVLILATAPIFKDLTNLNTSIKLNALKTLSSLRIQELTPMLFTAIRKIQADKNPLVRRSVALSILKMHDLCSDDVQPDDYNDIINFLLKDTHQTRLYAIYVIFKITGDLSILHKYYFQLIKDLLNFNSFDLERALQLLYQYSVMYFKEGDKDLIKLLDACEILLRLPYPGIVLAISRLYLQFPQESRIKKLIRTVVKFLNIGSESKFIILQMLHQLALSYPQYVKEHYRALSILQIEKLYCKLLKLEILSLLIDENNFNNILEELLYQARSNQPQLVAVAVKLLSKTTIKFPKFIKRTIKSLLDILKTGSSDTKNHVIASFCNLISTQEKKLPLLAICLQNIDDISDIRYKATVIKLLRQEIEQIPTIAAENLRKLSLNFSQQHENVKYEILLLSHQLQSIHQEQQIELLHQYIMTLAKFDSSLLVRDLFRTLAKSVDFKEDIVQEEEKSSAPPVETQKLPIGSLSHLVGIHLPGLKLPTYLNEDTSEKRKAEIIVAPQKVEQPQQQQQQKQQPQSQKQQQTQQVENKKEVLKKVEEDVKKHYQNLDQVLNDFFTD
;
A
#
# COMPACT_ATOMS: atom_id res chain seq x y z
N MET A 1 -6.74 17.81 -24.35
CA MET A 1 -7.10 19.24 -24.46
C MET A 1 -6.81 20.05 -23.19
N LEU A 2 -6.70 19.44 -21.99
CA LEU A 2 -6.20 20.10 -20.76
C LEU A 2 -4.65 20.14 -20.64
N SER A 3 -3.93 19.48 -21.56
CA SER A 3 -2.47 19.32 -21.51
C SER A 3 -1.66 20.48 -22.11
N VAL A 4 -2.30 21.46 -22.77
CA VAL A 4 -1.60 22.55 -23.48
C VAL A 4 -1.60 23.87 -22.68
N LEU A 5 -2.41 23.95 -21.62
CA LEU A 5 -2.48 25.10 -20.72
C LEU A 5 -1.28 25.23 -19.74
N PRO A 6 -0.69 24.14 -19.20
CA PRO A 6 0.39 24.27 -18.22
C PRO A 6 1.67 24.90 -18.80
N ASP A 7 2.06 24.53 -20.02
CA ASP A 7 3.34 24.95 -20.60
C ASP A 7 3.38 26.42 -21.01
N LYS A 8 2.23 27.00 -21.36
CA LYS A 8 2.12 28.44 -21.64
C LYS A 8 2.02 29.28 -20.37
N ILE A 9 1.51 28.72 -19.28
CA ILE A 9 1.48 29.37 -17.96
C ILE A 9 2.90 29.34 -17.35
N GLY A 10 3.63 28.22 -17.46
CA GLY A 10 5.00 28.09 -16.96
C GLY A 10 6.01 29.06 -17.61
N LYS A 11 5.83 29.43 -18.88
CA LYS A 11 6.70 30.42 -19.54
C LYS A 11 6.43 31.88 -19.15
N ALA A 12 5.23 32.19 -18.64
CA ALA A 12 4.90 33.52 -18.11
C ALA A 12 5.41 33.71 -16.68
N PHE A 13 5.65 32.62 -15.95
CA PHE A 13 6.18 32.62 -14.59
C PHE A 13 7.60 32.06 -14.59
N GLY A 14 8.58 32.91 -14.90
CA GLY A 14 10.00 32.59 -14.70
C GLY A 14 10.26 32.11 -13.26
N ASN A 15 11.24 31.22 -13.11
CA ASN A 15 11.67 30.47 -11.91
C ASN A 15 11.88 31.32 -10.63
N GLY A 16 10.82 31.91 -10.10
CA GLY A 16 10.80 32.73 -8.90
C GLY A 16 9.74 32.24 -7.93
N THR A 17 10.16 32.09 -6.69
CA THR A 17 9.41 31.61 -5.53
C THR A 17 7.98 32.17 -5.40
N LEU A 18 7.07 31.27 -5.01
CA LEU A 18 5.63 31.45 -4.77
C LEU A 18 5.32 32.34 -3.55
N SER A 19 5.84 33.58 -3.51
CA SER A 19 5.32 34.62 -2.63
C SER A 19 4.64 35.72 -3.47
N ILE A 20 3.34 35.91 -3.22
CA ILE A 20 2.56 36.99 -3.80
C ILE A 20 2.78 38.21 -2.90
N SER A 21 3.51 39.20 -3.40
CA SER A 21 3.63 40.50 -2.74
C SER A 21 2.30 41.26 -2.79
N SER A 22 2.03 42.06 -1.75
CA SER A 22 0.90 42.99 -1.62
C SER A 22 0.69 43.89 -2.85
N SER A 23 1.77 44.22 -3.57
CA SER A 23 1.76 44.98 -4.82
C SER A 23 0.95 44.32 -5.95
N ARG A 24 0.86 42.98 -6.00
CA ARG A 24 0.08 42.27 -7.04
C ARG A 24 -1.42 42.31 -6.80
N ASN A 25 -1.88 42.46 -5.56
CA ASN A 25 -3.31 42.59 -5.26
C ASN A 25 -3.86 43.95 -5.72
N ASN A 26 -3.06 45.02 -5.57
CA ASN A 26 -3.40 46.35 -6.10
C ASN A 26 -3.46 46.35 -7.62
N LYS A 27 -2.48 45.70 -8.27
CA LYS A 27 -2.47 45.51 -9.74
C LYS A 27 -3.67 44.68 -10.22
N LEU A 28 -4.10 43.68 -9.47
CA LEU A 28 -5.29 42.89 -9.80
C LEU A 28 -6.59 43.71 -9.73
N ALA A 29 -6.72 44.60 -8.74
CA ALA A 29 -7.88 45.50 -8.67
C ALA A 29 -7.92 46.48 -9.86
N GLU A 30 -6.77 46.95 -10.34
CA GLU A 30 -6.66 47.78 -11.54
C GLU A 30 -7.03 46.99 -12.81
N LEU A 31 -6.49 45.78 -12.97
CA LEU A 31 -6.73 44.93 -14.15
C LEU A 31 -8.20 44.49 -14.26
N ILE A 32 -8.88 44.19 -13.14
CA ILE A 32 -10.31 43.82 -13.12
C ILE A 32 -11.22 44.99 -13.50
N ASN A 33 -10.75 46.22 -13.30
CA ASN A 33 -11.48 47.44 -13.62
C ASN A 33 -11.12 48.01 -14.99
N SER A 34 -10.15 47.40 -15.69
CA SER A 34 -9.78 47.80 -17.04
C SER A 34 -10.93 47.62 -18.04
N LYS A 35 -10.94 48.48 -19.06
CA LYS A 35 -11.85 48.36 -20.21
C LYS A 35 -11.35 47.34 -21.22
N TYR A 36 -10.03 47.14 -21.29
CA TYR A 36 -9.38 46.26 -22.26
C TYR A 36 -9.59 44.79 -21.92
N THR A 37 -9.83 43.98 -22.95
CA THR A 37 -10.18 42.56 -22.82
C THR A 37 -8.95 41.73 -22.46
N GLU A 38 -7.77 42.12 -22.92
CA GLU A 38 -6.49 41.48 -22.59
C GLU A 38 -6.17 41.57 -21.09
N ASP A 39 -6.31 42.77 -20.51
CA ASP A 39 -6.11 43.01 -19.08
C ASP A 39 -7.08 42.18 -18.22
N LEU A 40 -8.33 42.03 -18.68
CA LEU A 40 -9.34 41.25 -17.99
C LEU A 40 -9.07 39.75 -18.08
N VAL A 41 -8.56 39.25 -19.22
CA VAL A 41 -8.13 37.86 -19.36
C VAL A 41 -6.96 37.59 -18.41
N GLU A 42 -5.98 38.51 -18.32
CA GLU A 42 -4.87 38.39 -17.38
C GLU A 42 -5.35 38.42 -15.92
N ALA A 43 -6.26 39.33 -15.58
CA ALA A 43 -6.88 39.40 -14.26
C ALA A 43 -7.53 38.07 -13.86
N ILE A 44 -8.31 37.49 -14.77
CA ILE A 44 -9.01 36.22 -14.54
C ILE A 44 -8.02 35.05 -14.40
N ARG A 45 -6.93 35.04 -15.17
CA ARG A 45 -5.85 34.04 -14.99
C ARG A 45 -5.20 34.16 -13.61
N ILE A 46 -4.97 35.38 -13.13
CA ILE A 46 -4.43 35.60 -11.79
C ILE A 46 -5.43 35.13 -10.72
N LEU A 47 -6.72 35.42 -10.88
CA LEU A 47 -7.77 34.92 -9.97
C LEU A 47 -7.83 33.38 -9.97
N TYR A 48 -7.67 32.74 -11.13
CA TYR A 48 -7.57 31.28 -11.22
C TYR A 48 -6.35 30.73 -10.47
N CYS A 49 -5.19 31.39 -10.57
CA CYS A 49 -4.02 31.04 -9.76
C CYS A 49 -4.26 31.24 -8.26
N GLN A 50 -5.01 32.27 -7.85
CA GLN A 50 -5.40 32.48 -6.46
C GLN A 50 -6.36 31.39 -5.96
N TYR A 51 -7.30 30.95 -6.80
CA TYR A 51 -8.16 29.80 -6.51
C TYR A 51 -7.36 28.52 -6.28
N LEU A 52 -6.37 28.22 -7.13
CA LEU A 52 -5.50 27.05 -6.95
C LEU A 52 -4.67 27.10 -5.65
N GLN A 53 -4.50 28.29 -5.06
CA GLN A 53 -3.88 28.50 -3.76
C GLN A 53 -4.90 28.47 -2.59
N ASN A 54 -6.14 28.04 -2.84
CA ASN A 54 -7.25 28.02 -1.88
C ASN A 54 -7.58 29.39 -1.27
N LYS A 55 -7.43 30.48 -2.04
CA LYS A 55 -7.87 31.81 -1.59
C LYS A 55 -9.35 32.03 -1.91
N ASP A 56 -10.05 32.73 -1.01
CA ASP A 56 -11.46 33.03 -1.17
C ASP A 56 -11.72 34.03 -2.31
N LEU A 57 -12.43 33.57 -3.34
CA LEU A 57 -12.78 34.38 -4.50
C LEU A 57 -14.15 35.08 -4.38
N THR A 58 -14.89 34.87 -3.29
CA THR A 58 -16.28 35.33 -3.11
C THR A 58 -16.47 36.81 -3.47
N LEU A 59 -15.52 37.67 -3.10
CA LEU A 59 -15.58 39.11 -3.36
C LEU A 59 -15.50 39.48 -4.85
N TYR A 60 -14.86 38.64 -5.66
CA TYR A 60 -14.68 38.87 -7.09
C TYR A 60 -15.78 38.22 -7.94
N MET A 61 -16.62 37.35 -7.38
CA MET A 61 -17.61 36.58 -8.13
C MET A 61 -18.67 37.45 -8.79
N SER A 62 -19.20 38.47 -8.12
CA SER A 62 -20.14 39.43 -8.71
C SER A 62 -19.54 40.14 -9.92
N ARG A 63 -18.25 40.46 -9.84
CA ARG A 63 -17.52 41.11 -10.94
C ARG A 63 -17.28 40.15 -12.09
N ILE A 64 -16.93 38.90 -11.83
CA ILE A 64 -16.78 37.85 -12.86
C ILE A 64 -18.10 37.62 -13.60
N ILE A 65 -19.23 37.60 -12.89
CA ILE A 65 -20.57 37.45 -13.48
C ILE A 65 -20.88 38.60 -14.43
N ASN A 66 -20.52 39.83 -14.05
CA ASN A 66 -20.69 41.01 -14.89
C ASN A 66 -19.83 41.00 -16.17
N LEU A 67 -18.81 40.14 -16.25
CA LEU A 67 -17.98 39.97 -17.46
C LEU A 67 -18.54 38.94 -18.44
N LEU A 68 -19.46 38.07 -18.01
CA LEU A 68 -20.07 37.03 -18.85
C LEU A 68 -20.80 37.54 -20.10
N PRO A 69 -21.46 38.71 -20.12
CA PRO A 69 -22.17 39.16 -21.33
C PRO A 69 -21.25 39.48 -22.53
N ARG A 70 -19.95 39.70 -22.32
CA ARG A 70 -19.00 40.10 -23.38
C ARG A 70 -18.74 38.98 -24.39
N GLU A 71 -18.54 39.30 -25.66
CA GLU A 71 -18.47 38.28 -26.73
C GLU A 71 -17.14 37.51 -26.82
N ASP A 72 -16.11 37.95 -26.11
CA ASP A 72 -14.77 37.34 -26.17
C ASP A 72 -14.78 35.87 -25.71
N LEU A 73 -14.39 34.99 -26.62
CA LEU A 73 -14.39 33.53 -26.41
C LEU A 73 -13.53 33.09 -25.23
N GLU A 74 -12.33 33.65 -25.12
CA GLU A 74 -11.37 33.28 -24.09
C GLU A 74 -11.82 33.75 -22.71
N LEU A 75 -12.26 35.00 -22.61
CA LEU A 75 -12.77 35.60 -21.39
C LEU A 75 -13.98 34.82 -20.86
N LYS A 76 -15.00 34.60 -21.72
CA LYS A 76 -16.19 33.82 -21.37
C LYS A 76 -15.85 32.43 -20.87
N ARG A 77 -14.94 31.74 -21.56
CA ARG A 77 -14.52 30.38 -21.19
C ARG A 77 -13.85 30.37 -19.82
N LEU A 78 -12.97 31.32 -19.53
CA LEU A 78 -12.29 31.41 -18.24
C LEU A 78 -13.26 31.77 -17.10
N CYS A 79 -14.16 32.73 -17.32
CA CYS A 79 -15.23 33.06 -16.37
C CYS A 79 -16.09 31.82 -16.05
N GLN A 80 -16.53 31.11 -17.08
CA GLN A 80 -17.35 29.91 -16.97
C GLN A 80 -16.65 28.78 -16.20
N ILE A 81 -15.36 28.53 -16.46
CA ILE A 81 -14.56 27.56 -15.71
C ILE A 81 -14.47 27.98 -14.24
N LEU A 82 -14.12 29.24 -13.95
CA LEU A 82 -14.04 29.73 -12.57
C LEU A 82 -15.36 29.62 -11.81
N ILE A 83 -16.49 29.91 -12.46
CA ILE A 83 -17.82 29.76 -11.85
C ILE A 83 -18.11 28.29 -11.55
N SER A 84 -17.77 27.36 -12.47
CA SER A 84 -17.94 25.92 -12.21
C SER A 84 -17.06 25.40 -11.08
N GLU A 85 -15.83 25.92 -10.96
CA GLU A 85 -14.89 25.58 -9.89
C GLU A 85 -15.33 26.16 -8.54
N PHE A 86 -15.81 27.42 -8.52
CA PHE A 86 -16.39 28.03 -7.33
C PHE A 86 -17.62 27.24 -6.84
N ALA A 87 -18.50 26.80 -7.74
CA ALA A 87 -19.63 25.93 -7.40
C ALA A 87 -19.22 24.51 -6.97
N ALA A 88 -18.01 24.07 -7.31
CA ALA A 88 -17.48 22.78 -6.88
C ALA A 88 -17.10 22.77 -5.39
N GLN A 89 -16.81 23.94 -4.79
CA GLN A 89 -16.43 24.06 -3.38
C GLN A 89 -17.56 23.61 -2.45
N PRO A 90 -17.24 22.85 -1.37
CA PRO A 90 -18.26 22.31 -0.46
C PRO A 90 -19.06 23.40 0.26
N ASN A 91 -18.41 24.53 0.60
CA ASN A 91 -19.02 25.65 1.32
C ASN A 91 -19.92 26.52 0.44
N ALA A 92 -19.69 26.53 -0.88
CA ALA A 92 -20.47 27.31 -1.84
C ALA A 92 -21.88 26.77 -2.05
N ARG A 93 -22.13 25.50 -1.70
CA ARG A 93 -23.42 24.83 -1.85
C ARG A 93 -24.33 24.99 -0.65
N THR A 94 -23.76 25.22 0.54
CA THR A 94 -24.49 25.28 1.81
C THR A 94 -24.68 26.71 2.31
N SER A 95 -23.80 27.64 1.96
CA SER A 95 -23.94 29.04 2.31
C SER A 95 -24.94 29.74 1.38
N LYS A 96 -26.04 30.26 1.96
CA LYS A 96 -27.07 31.04 1.24
C LYS A 96 -26.45 32.17 0.40
N SER A 97 -25.47 32.90 0.94
CA SER A 97 -24.84 34.03 0.25
C SER A 97 -24.02 33.64 -0.98
N GLN A 98 -23.44 32.44 -1.01
CA GLN A 98 -22.66 31.96 -2.16
C GLN A 98 -23.56 31.28 -3.19
N GLY A 99 -24.64 30.63 -2.74
CA GLY A 99 -25.72 30.13 -3.60
C GLY A 99 -26.42 31.24 -4.39
N ASP A 100 -26.80 32.33 -3.73
CA ASP A 100 -27.48 33.47 -4.38
C ASP A 100 -26.63 34.10 -5.49
N VAL A 101 -25.32 34.25 -5.27
CA VAL A 101 -24.38 34.75 -6.27
C VAL A 101 -24.27 33.81 -7.47
N LEU A 102 -24.29 32.50 -7.25
CA LEU A 102 -24.28 31.50 -8.33
C LEU A 102 -25.60 31.49 -9.11
N ILE A 103 -26.73 31.71 -8.44
CA ILE A 103 -28.04 31.87 -9.08
C ILE A 103 -28.00 33.07 -10.03
N LEU A 104 -27.42 34.21 -9.64
CA LEU A 104 -27.26 35.37 -10.53
C LEU A 104 -26.43 35.06 -11.78
N ALA A 105 -25.45 34.16 -11.68
CA ALA A 105 -24.64 33.72 -12.82
C ALA A 105 -25.44 32.90 -13.86
N THR A 106 -26.57 32.31 -13.48
CA THR A 106 -27.31 31.40 -14.37
C THR A 106 -27.98 32.07 -15.55
N ALA A 107 -28.57 33.25 -15.36
CA ALA A 107 -29.25 33.99 -16.43
C ALA A 107 -28.34 34.33 -17.62
N PRO A 108 -27.14 34.92 -17.44
CA PRO A 108 -26.23 35.18 -18.55
C PRO A 108 -25.72 33.89 -19.20
N ILE A 109 -25.47 32.83 -18.42
CA ILE A 109 -25.04 31.53 -18.97
C ILE A 109 -26.18 30.87 -19.77
N PHE A 110 -27.43 31.01 -19.35
CA PHE A 110 -28.59 30.50 -20.08
C PHE A 110 -28.77 31.21 -21.43
N LYS A 111 -28.51 32.52 -21.49
CA LYS A 111 -28.48 33.26 -22.76
C LYS A 111 -27.38 32.75 -23.70
N ASP A 112 -26.25 32.30 -23.14
CA ASP A 112 -25.15 31.78 -23.94
C ASP A 112 -25.47 30.46 -24.69
N LEU A 113 -26.57 29.79 -24.34
CA LEU A 113 -27.06 28.58 -25.01
C LEU A 113 -27.61 28.85 -26.42
N THR A 114 -27.98 30.09 -26.72
CA THR A 114 -28.47 30.50 -28.06
C THR A 114 -27.37 31.01 -28.99
N ASN A 115 -26.12 31.04 -28.55
CA ASN A 115 -25.02 31.56 -29.37
C ASN A 115 -24.77 30.71 -30.63
N LEU A 116 -24.31 31.34 -31.71
CA LEU A 116 -23.92 30.65 -32.94
C LEU A 116 -22.73 29.70 -32.69
N ASN A 117 -21.80 30.12 -31.82
CA ASN A 117 -20.59 29.37 -31.50
C ASN A 117 -20.89 28.12 -30.66
N THR A 118 -20.60 26.95 -31.23
CA THR A 118 -20.82 25.64 -30.58
C THR A 118 -20.02 25.45 -29.29
N SER A 119 -18.81 25.98 -29.23
CA SER A 119 -17.96 25.90 -28.03
C SER A 119 -18.53 26.69 -26.86
N ILE A 120 -19.15 27.85 -27.11
CA ILE A 120 -19.79 28.65 -26.05
C ILE A 120 -21.03 27.92 -25.55
N LYS A 121 -21.88 27.41 -26.46
CA LYS A 121 -23.06 26.60 -26.09
C LYS A 121 -22.69 25.39 -25.24
N LEU A 122 -21.66 24.66 -25.66
CA LEU A 122 -21.15 23.48 -24.96
C LEU A 122 -20.66 23.82 -23.55
N ASN A 123 -19.87 24.88 -23.41
CA ASN A 123 -19.34 25.30 -22.12
C ASN A 123 -20.46 25.81 -21.21
N ALA A 124 -21.40 26.60 -21.74
CA ALA A 124 -22.56 27.09 -21.00
C ALA A 124 -23.44 25.94 -20.45
N LEU A 125 -23.72 24.91 -21.26
CA LEU A 125 -24.47 23.75 -20.79
C LEU A 125 -23.69 22.95 -19.73
N LYS A 126 -22.36 22.80 -19.92
CA LYS A 126 -21.49 22.13 -18.94
C LYS A 126 -21.45 22.89 -17.62
N THR A 127 -21.33 24.21 -17.64
CA THR A 127 -21.29 25.03 -16.43
C THR A 127 -22.62 24.97 -15.69
N LEU A 128 -23.75 25.16 -16.37
CA LEU A 128 -25.08 25.04 -15.75
C LEU A 128 -25.26 23.67 -15.08
N SER A 129 -24.92 22.58 -15.79
CA SER A 129 -24.99 21.23 -15.23
C SER A 129 -24.04 20.98 -14.05
N SER A 130 -22.96 21.75 -13.92
CA SER A 130 -21.97 21.59 -12.84
C SER A 130 -22.27 22.42 -11.59
N LEU A 131 -23.23 23.37 -11.65
CA LEU A 131 -23.58 24.21 -10.50
C LEU A 131 -24.16 23.40 -9.34
N ARG A 132 -24.86 22.29 -9.63
CA ARG A 132 -25.41 21.36 -8.63
C ARG A 132 -26.31 22.02 -7.58
N ILE A 133 -27.12 22.99 -8.01
CA ILE A 133 -28.12 23.68 -7.18
C ILE A 133 -29.51 23.12 -7.53
N GLN A 134 -30.20 22.54 -6.55
CA GLN A 134 -31.49 21.85 -6.75
C GLN A 134 -32.59 22.79 -7.28
N GLU A 135 -32.62 24.04 -6.81
CA GLU A 135 -33.60 25.07 -7.24
C GLU A 135 -33.51 25.40 -8.75
N LEU A 136 -32.34 25.15 -9.36
CA LEU A 136 -32.09 25.45 -10.77
C LEU A 136 -32.40 24.28 -11.72
N THR A 137 -32.82 23.13 -11.18
CA THR A 137 -33.26 21.94 -11.93
C THR A 137 -34.28 22.27 -13.04
N PRO A 138 -35.40 22.98 -12.80
CA PRO A 138 -36.36 23.28 -13.86
C PRO A 138 -35.75 24.14 -14.97
N MET A 139 -34.88 25.11 -14.62
CA MET A 139 -34.14 25.88 -15.62
C MET A 139 -33.21 24.98 -16.44
N LEU A 140 -32.45 24.11 -15.80
CA LEU A 140 -31.53 23.21 -16.48
C LEU A 140 -32.28 22.23 -17.39
N PHE A 141 -33.47 21.77 -17.01
CA PHE A 141 -34.33 20.98 -17.90
C PHE A 141 -34.77 21.75 -19.14
N THR A 142 -35.22 23.00 -19.00
CA THR A 142 -35.58 23.83 -20.17
C THR A 142 -34.36 24.10 -21.07
N ALA A 143 -33.17 24.29 -20.49
CA ALA A 143 -31.92 24.41 -21.24
C ALA A 143 -31.62 23.15 -22.07
N ILE A 144 -31.75 21.97 -21.46
CA ILE A 144 -31.55 20.66 -22.11
C ILE A 144 -32.54 20.49 -23.26
N ARG A 145 -33.84 20.72 -23.03
CA ARG A 145 -34.88 20.62 -24.08
C ARG A 145 -34.63 21.56 -25.26
N LYS A 146 -34.12 22.77 -25.01
CA LYS A 146 -33.79 23.73 -26.07
C LYS A 146 -32.62 23.29 -26.94
N ILE A 147 -31.63 22.61 -26.35
CA ILE A 147 -30.36 22.25 -27.01
C ILE A 147 -30.36 20.83 -27.58
N GLN A 148 -31.32 19.98 -27.21
CA GLN A 148 -31.38 18.57 -27.61
C GLN A 148 -31.26 18.35 -29.13
N ALA A 149 -31.80 19.27 -29.94
CA ALA A 149 -31.81 19.20 -31.40
C ALA A 149 -30.73 20.10 -32.05
N ASP A 150 -29.65 20.44 -31.34
CA ASP A 150 -28.55 21.24 -31.90
C ASP A 150 -27.90 20.56 -33.10
N LYS A 151 -27.38 21.36 -34.05
CA LYS A 151 -26.74 20.86 -35.27
C LYS A 151 -25.46 20.06 -34.99
N ASN A 152 -24.71 20.39 -33.92
CA ASN A 152 -23.42 19.77 -33.64
C ASN A 152 -23.59 18.55 -32.69
N PRO A 153 -23.13 17.35 -33.08
CA PRO A 153 -23.25 16.14 -32.27
C PRO A 153 -22.52 16.22 -30.93
N LEU A 154 -21.43 17.01 -30.82
CA LEU A 154 -20.72 17.21 -29.55
C LEU A 154 -21.58 17.90 -28.50
N VAL A 155 -22.44 18.82 -28.95
CA VAL A 155 -23.39 19.52 -28.07
C VAL A 155 -24.47 18.53 -27.64
N ARG A 156 -25.05 17.75 -28.56
CA ARG A 156 -26.05 16.71 -28.23
C ARG A 156 -25.50 15.62 -27.29
N ARG A 157 -24.24 15.21 -27.45
CA ARG A 157 -23.53 14.36 -26.48
C ARG A 157 -23.49 14.99 -25.08
N SER A 158 -23.24 16.29 -24.98
CA SER A 158 -23.21 16.98 -23.69
C SER A 158 -24.59 17.09 -23.05
N VAL A 159 -25.67 17.17 -23.85
CA VAL A 159 -27.05 17.06 -23.38
C VAL A 159 -27.26 15.74 -22.65
N ALA A 160 -26.83 14.61 -23.23
CA ALA A 160 -26.90 13.30 -22.57
C ALA A 160 -26.19 13.29 -21.21
N LEU A 161 -24.95 13.79 -21.15
CA LEU A 161 -24.18 13.87 -19.89
C LEU A 161 -24.81 14.83 -18.86
N SER A 162 -25.46 15.90 -19.31
CA SER A 162 -26.17 16.82 -18.43
C SER A 162 -27.43 16.18 -17.82
N ILE A 163 -28.12 15.29 -18.55
CA ILE A 163 -29.24 14.50 -18.01
C ILE A 163 -28.75 13.60 -16.87
N LEU A 164 -27.58 12.96 -17.01
CA LEU A 164 -27.00 12.16 -15.93
C LEU A 164 -26.73 13.01 -14.68
N LYS A 165 -26.13 14.19 -14.85
CA LYS A 165 -25.88 15.11 -13.73
C LYS A 165 -27.16 15.64 -13.10
N MET A 166 -28.21 15.84 -13.89
CA MET A 166 -29.53 16.22 -13.39
C MET A 166 -30.15 15.11 -12.53
N HIS A 167 -30.07 13.86 -13.01
CA HIS A 167 -30.53 12.71 -12.24
C HIS A 167 -29.78 12.56 -10.91
N ASP A 168 -28.46 12.74 -10.91
CA ASP A 168 -27.65 12.72 -9.68
C ASP A 168 -28.07 13.81 -8.65
N LEU A 169 -28.76 14.87 -9.07
CA LEU A 169 -29.20 15.97 -8.21
C LEU A 169 -30.63 15.80 -7.69
N CYS A 170 -31.44 14.98 -8.36
CA CYS A 170 -32.87 14.83 -8.11
C CYS A 170 -33.17 13.37 -7.83
N SER A 171 -32.75 12.87 -6.67
CA SER A 171 -33.03 11.48 -6.27
C SER A 171 -34.52 11.19 -6.09
N ASP A 172 -35.37 12.20 -5.87
CA ASP A 172 -36.76 12.00 -5.44
C ASP A 172 -37.84 12.76 -6.26
N ASP A 173 -37.50 13.87 -6.93
CA ASP A 173 -38.51 14.79 -7.51
C ASP A 173 -38.77 14.63 -9.02
N VAL A 174 -37.88 14.00 -9.78
CA VAL A 174 -38.06 13.90 -11.25
C VAL A 174 -38.33 12.47 -11.68
N GLN A 175 -39.50 12.27 -12.27
CA GLN A 175 -39.87 10.99 -12.85
C GLN A 175 -39.01 10.71 -14.10
N PRO A 176 -38.55 9.46 -14.29
CA PRO A 176 -37.72 9.09 -15.44
C PRO A 176 -38.39 9.43 -16.79
N ASP A 177 -39.72 9.51 -16.82
CA ASP A 177 -40.52 9.82 -18.01
C ASP A 177 -40.23 11.18 -18.63
N ASP A 178 -39.81 12.18 -17.84
CA ASP A 178 -39.59 13.55 -18.32
C ASP A 178 -38.40 13.68 -19.28
N TYR A 179 -37.38 12.83 -19.11
CA TYR A 179 -36.18 12.81 -19.96
C TYR A 179 -36.16 11.64 -20.95
N ASN A 180 -37.08 10.67 -20.82
CA ASN A 180 -37.15 9.50 -21.69
C ASN A 180 -37.35 9.90 -23.17
N ASP A 181 -38.16 10.92 -23.45
CA ASP A 181 -38.35 11.45 -24.80
C ASP A 181 -37.04 12.00 -25.40
N ILE A 182 -36.27 12.71 -24.59
CA ILE A 182 -34.98 13.30 -24.98
C ILE A 182 -33.98 12.18 -25.25
N ILE A 183 -33.90 11.19 -24.37
CA ILE A 183 -33.02 10.03 -24.53
C ILE A 183 -33.40 9.23 -25.77
N ASN A 184 -34.68 8.99 -26.01
CA ASN A 184 -35.18 8.29 -27.20
C ASN A 184 -34.85 9.03 -28.51
N PHE A 185 -34.86 10.36 -28.49
CA PHE A 185 -34.37 11.17 -29.60
C PHE A 185 -32.87 10.99 -29.80
N LEU A 186 -32.07 11.06 -28.72
CA LEU A 186 -30.61 10.93 -28.75
C LEU A 186 -30.15 9.52 -29.19
N LEU A 187 -30.92 8.46 -28.92
CA LEU A 187 -30.63 7.08 -29.36
C LEU A 187 -30.69 6.91 -30.89
N LYS A 188 -31.60 7.64 -31.55
CA LYS A 188 -31.80 7.56 -33.02
C LYS A 188 -30.78 8.40 -33.81
N ASP A 189 -29.99 9.21 -33.12
CA ASP A 189 -29.06 10.17 -33.69
C ASP A 189 -27.72 9.51 -34.11
N THR A 190 -26.70 10.34 -34.38
CA THR A 190 -25.33 9.96 -34.70
C THR A 190 -24.70 9.01 -33.67
N HIS A 191 -23.69 8.27 -34.13
CA HIS A 191 -22.98 7.24 -33.36
C HIS A 191 -22.44 7.75 -32.01
N GLN A 192 -21.91 8.97 -31.97
CA GLN A 192 -21.38 9.58 -30.75
C GLN A 192 -22.49 9.91 -29.76
N THR A 193 -23.57 10.56 -30.19
CA THR A 193 -24.71 10.87 -29.33
C THR A 193 -25.37 9.60 -28.79
N ARG A 194 -25.55 8.58 -29.65
CA ARG A 194 -26.15 7.29 -29.29
C ARG A 194 -25.37 6.58 -28.19
N LEU A 195 -24.04 6.53 -28.29
CA LEU A 195 -23.18 5.93 -27.27
C LEU A 195 -23.43 6.55 -25.89
N TYR A 196 -23.50 7.89 -25.82
CA TYR A 196 -23.72 8.58 -24.56
C TYR A 196 -25.14 8.44 -24.04
N ALA A 197 -26.16 8.37 -24.91
CA ALA A 197 -27.52 8.06 -24.49
C ALA A 197 -27.60 6.68 -23.83
N ILE A 198 -26.99 5.65 -24.44
CA ILE A 198 -26.92 4.30 -23.85
C ILE A 198 -26.16 4.31 -22.53
N TYR A 199 -25.04 5.02 -22.46
CA TYR A 199 -24.26 5.17 -21.22
C TYR A 199 -25.09 5.77 -20.07
N VAL A 200 -25.89 6.81 -20.37
CA VAL A 200 -26.73 7.50 -19.38
C VAL A 200 -27.84 6.58 -18.89
N ILE A 201 -28.53 5.88 -19.81
CA ILE A 201 -29.54 4.87 -19.45
C ILE A 201 -28.95 3.83 -18.52
N PHE A 202 -27.79 3.28 -18.88
CA PHE A 202 -27.12 2.27 -18.07
C PHE A 202 -26.77 2.78 -16.67
N LYS A 203 -26.36 4.04 -16.55
CA LYS A 203 -26.05 4.64 -15.24
C LYS A 203 -27.27 4.92 -14.38
N ILE A 204 -28.41 5.22 -14.99
CA ILE A 204 -29.66 5.51 -14.28
C ILE A 204 -30.38 4.22 -13.89
N THR A 205 -30.61 3.34 -14.86
CA THR A 205 -31.46 2.14 -14.69
C THR A 205 -30.67 0.90 -14.29
N GLY A 206 -29.37 0.85 -14.60
CA GLY A 206 -28.57 -0.38 -14.51
C GLY A 206 -28.84 -1.38 -15.65
N ASP A 207 -29.88 -1.14 -16.47
CA ASP A 207 -30.32 -2.06 -17.50
C ASP A 207 -29.61 -1.80 -18.83
N LEU A 208 -29.08 -2.88 -19.42
CA LEU A 208 -28.39 -2.87 -20.71
C LEU A 208 -29.24 -3.42 -21.85
N SER A 209 -30.52 -3.72 -21.62
CA SER A 209 -31.43 -4.32 -22.61
C SER A 209 -31.60 -3.44 -23.86
N ILE A 210 -31.55 -2.12 -23.70
CA ILE A 210 -31.64 -1.17 -24.82
C ILE A 210 -30.47 -1.34 -25.80
N LEU A 211 -29.33 -1.82 -25.31
CA LEU A 211 -28.14 -2.07 -26.12
C LEU A 211 -28.37 -3.21 -27.12
N HIS A 212 -29.26 -4.19 -26.85
CA HIS A 212 -29.55 -5.30 -27.78
C HIS A 212 -29.85 -4.80 -29.20
N LYS A 213 -30.67 -3.75 -29.32
CA LYS A 213 -31.06 -3.16 -30.61
C LYS A 213 -29.91 -2.47 -31.34
N TYR A 214 -28.97 -1.89 -30.60
CA TYR A 214 -27.89 -1.05 -31.12
C TYR A 214 -26.51 -1.74 -31.11
N TYR A 215 -26.41 -2.98 -30.60
CA TYR A 215 -25.16 -3.71 -30.39
C TYR A 215 -24.29 -3.75 -31.65
N PHE A 216 -24.82 -4.23 -32.78
CA PHE A 216 -24.06 -4.32 -34.02
C PHE A 216 -23.72 -2.97 -34.64
N GLN A 217 -24.59 -1.97 -34.47
CA GLN A 217 -24.27 -0.62 -34.92
C GLN A 217 -23.07 -0.09 -34.14
N LEU A 218 -23.09 -0.20 -32.81
CA LEU A 218 -21.95 0.22 -31.98
C LEU A 218 -20.65 -0.49 -32.38
N ILE A 219 -20.68 -1.80 -32.67
CA ILE A 219 -19.50 -2.53 -33.15
C ILE A 219 -18.96 -1.97 -34.46
N LYS A 220 -19.83 -1.71 -35.44
CA LYS A 220 -19.43 -1.10 -36.72
C LYS A 220 -18.85 0.30 -36.52
N ASP A 221 -19.37 1.02 -35.54
CA ASP A 221 -18.98 2.40 -35.24
C ASP A 221 -17.69 2.49 -34.40
N LEU A 222 -17.15 1.37 -33.89
CA LEU A 222 -15.97 1.37 -33.00
C LEU A 222 -14.77 2.09 -33.61
N LEU A 223 -14.54 1.95 -34.91
CA LEU A 223 -13.43 2.59 -35.63
C LEU A 223 -13.63 4.10 -35.81
N ASN A 224 -14.86 4.60 -35.70
CA ASN A 224 -15.19 6.01 -35.89
C ASN A 224 -15.11 6.81 -34.59
N PHE A 225 -14.90 6.16 -33.44
CA PHE A 225 -14.83 6.83 -32.14
C PHE A 225 -13.43 7.39 -31.83
N ASN A 226 -13.41 8.50 -31.11
CA ASN A 226 -12.20 9.01 -30.48
C ASN A 226 -11.72 8.06 -29.36
N SER A 227 -10.45 8.14 -28.96
CA SER A 227 -9.87 7.26 -27.92
C SER A 227 -10.70 7.17 -26.62
N PHE A 228 -11.20 8.30 -26.11
CA PHE A 228 -12.03 8.36 -24.89
C PHE A 228 -13.46 7.81 -25.07
N ASP A 229 -14.01 7.94 -26.29
CA ASP A 229 -15.34 7.44 -26.61
C ASP A 229 -15.28 5.93 -26.87
N LEU A 230 -14.21 5.48 -27.53
CA LEU A 230 -13.91 4.08 -27.78
C LEU A 230 -13.70 3.30 -26.47
N GLU A 231 -12.96 3.87 -25.52
CA GLU A 231 -12.82 3.25 -24.18
C GLU A 231 -14.18 3.07 -23.49
N ARG A 232 -15.06 4.09 -23.54
CA ARG A 232 -16.41 4.00 -22.97
C ARG A 232 -17.29 2.99 -23.70
N ALA A 233 -17.22 2.94 -25.02
CA ALA A 233 -17.94 1.96 -25.83
C ALA A 233 -17.52 0.53 -25.46
N LEU A 234 -16.21 0.28 -25.35
CA LEU A 234 -15.68 -1.02 -24.94
C LEU A 234 -16.08 -1.39 -23.50
N GLN A 235 -16.15 -0.43 -22.58
CA GLN A 235 -16.63 -0.68 -21.22
C GLN A 235 -18.11 -1.11 -21.19
N LEU A 236 -18.98 -0.43 -21.96
CA LEU A 236 -20.39 -0.82 -22.07
C LEU A 236 -20.55 -2.18 -22.75
N LEU A 237 -19.83 -2.41 -23.85
CA LEU A 237 -19.86 -3.69 -24.57
C LEU A 237 -19.31 -4.84 -23.71
N TYR A 238 -18.32 -4.58 -22.87
CA TYR A 238 -17.84 -5.53 -21.86
C TYR A 238 -18.94 -5.89 -20.87
N GLN A 239 -19.56 -4.91 -20.23
CA GLN A 239 -20.63 -5.17 -19.24
C GLN A 239 -21.80 -5.91 -19.87
N TYR A 240 -22.21 -5.50 -21.08
CA TYR A 240 -23.24 -6.19 -21.83
C TYR A 240 -22.84 -7.62 -22.16
N SER A 241 -21.60 -7.85 -22.59
CA SER A 241 -21.14 -9.21 -22.92
C SER A 241 -21.13 -10.14 -21.72
N VAL A 242 -20.73 -9.64 -20.54
CA VAL A 242 -20.73 -10.40 -19.29
C VAL A 242 -22.15 -10.78 -18.86
N MET A 243 -23.12 -9.89 -19.08
CA MET A 243 -24.51 -10.11 -18.66
C MET A 243 -25.30 -11.03 -19.60
N TYR A 244 -25.10 -10.91 -20.92
CA TYR A 244 -26.02 -11.51 -21.89
C TYR A 244 -25.43 -12.62 -22.75
N PHE A 245 -24.09 -12.75 -22.83
CA PHE A 245 -23.48 -13.78 -23.67
C PHE A 245 -22.84 -14.88 -22.85
N LYS A 246 -22.84 -16.08 -23.44
CA LYS A 246 -22.05 -17.22 -23.01
C LYS A 246 -20.87 -17.41 -23.96
N GLU A 247 -19.92 -18.24 -23.53
CA GLU A 247 -18.77 -18.59 -24.37
C GLU A 247 -19.25 -19.25 -25.68
N GLY A 248 -18.77 -18.76 -26.82
CA GLY A 248 -19.07 -19.32 -28.14
C GLY A 248 -20.18 -18.63 -28.93
N ASP A 249 -20.83 -17.60 -28.38
CA ASP A 249 -21.87 -16.85 -29.11
C ASP A 249 -21.32 -16.15 -30.36
N LYS A 250 -22.01 -16.32 -31.50
CA LYS A 250 -21.60 -15.75 -32.80
C LYS A 250 -21.44 -14.23 -32.74
N ASP A 251 -22.26 -13.56 -31.94
CA ASP A 251 -22.27 -12.11 -31.84
C ASP A 251 -21.15 -11.57 -30.96
N LEU A 252 -20.81 -12.31 -29.90
CA LEU A 252 -19.61 -12.09 -29.11
C LEU A 252 -18.35 -12.25 -29.95
N ILE A 253 -18.29 -13.27 -30.83
CA ILE A 253 -17.13 -13.49 -31.71
C ILE A 253 -16.88 -12.26 -32.60
N LYS A 254 -17.92 -11.66 -33.19
CA LYS A 254 -17.81 -10.44 -34.01
C LYS A 254 -17.24 -9.25 -33.24
N LEU A 255 -17.63 -9.08 -31.97
CA LEU A 255 -17.05 -8.05 -31.10
C LEU A 255 -15.56 -8.31 -30.87
N LEU A 256 -15.20 -9.54 -30.56
CA LEU A 256 -13.82 -9.91 -30.27
C LEU A 256 -12.92 -9.80 -31.52
N ASP A 257 -13.46 -10.06 -32.72
CA ASP A 257 -12.79 -9.82 -34.00
C ASP A 257 -12.56 -8.32 -34.26
N ALA A 258 -13.57 -7.48 -33.97
CA ALA A 258 -13.40 -6.03 -34.05
C ALA A 258 -12.32 -5.54 -33.07
N CYS A 259 -12.27 -6.08 -31.84
CA CYS A 259 -11.23 -5.78 -30.86
C CYS A 259 -9.82 -6.15 -31.36
N GLU A 260 -9.66 -7.16 -32.21
CA GLU A 260 -8.35 -7.53 -32.75
C GLU A 260 -7.74 -6.40 -33.60
N ILE A 261 -8.58 -5.68 -34.36
CA ILE A 261 -8.15 -4.51 -35.14
C ILE A 261 -7.77 -3.37 -34.17
N LEU A 262 -8.58 -3.16 -33.13
CA LEU A 262 -8.39 -2.09 -32.15
C LEU A 262 -7.11 -2.27 -31.30
N LEU A 263 -6.64 -3.51 -31.10
CA LEU A 263 -5.38 -3.77 -30.40
C LEU A 263 -4.14 -3.17 -31.11
N ARG A 264 -4.25 -2.82 -32.39
CA ARG A 264 -3.15 -2.19 -33.13
C ARG A 264 -3.01 -0.70 -32.82
N LEU A 265 -4.00 -0.09 -32.18
CA LEU A 265 -3.99 1.34 -31.87
C LEU A 265 -2.99 1.67 -30.76
N PRO A 266 -2.31 2.83 -30.82
CA PRO A 266 -1.25 3.22 -29.88
C PRO A 266 -1.79 3.76 -28.54
N TYR A 267 -2.94 3.25 -28.05
CA TYR A 267 -3.61 3.76 -26.86
C TYR A 267 -3.69 2.71 -25.75
N PRO A 268 -2.94 2.86 -24.64
CA PRO A 268 -2.87 1.84 -23.58
C PRO A 268 -4.22 1.63 -22.87
N GLY A 269 -5.03 2.69 -22.70
CA GLY A 269 -6.37 2.57 -22.09
C GLY A 269 -7.31 1.64 -22.88
N ILE A 270 -7.20 1.64 -24.21
CA ILE A 270 -7.98 0.76 -25.08
C ILE A 270 -7.51 -0.69 -24.94
N VAL A 271 -6.20 -0.92 -24.89
CA VAL A 271 -5.64 -2.27 -24.67
C VAL A 271 -6.04 -2.82 -23.30
N LEU A 272 -6.10 -1.96 -22.27
CA LEU A 272 -6.60 -2.34 -20.95
C LEU A 272 -8.11 -2.66 -20.97
N ALA A 273 -8.91 -1.95 -21.75
CA ALA A 273 -10.33 -2.29 -21.93
C ALA A 273 -10.51 -3.62 -22.68
N ILE A 274 -9.75 -3.86 -23.75
CA ILE A 274 -9.81 -5.09 -24.54
C ILE A 274 -9.28 -6.29 -23.76
N SER A 275 -8.22 -6.13 -22.96
CA SER A 275 -7.71 -7.21 -22.12
C SER A 275 -8.75 -7.72 -21.12
N ARG A 276 -9.60 -6.84 -20.55
CA ARG A 276 -10.72 -7.28 -19.71
C ARG A 276 -11.69 -8.20 -20.47
N LEU A 277 -12.05 -7.83 -21.70
CA LEU A 277 -12.88 -8.66 -22.59
C LEU A 277 -12.21 -10.01 -22.89
N TYR A 278 -10.93 -10.01 -23.24
CA TYR A 278 -10.20 -11.23 -23.60
C TYR A 278 -9.91 -12.14 -22.40
N LEU A 279 -9.75 -11.59 -21.20
CA LEU A 279 -9.60 -12.37 -19.97
C LEU A 279 -10.92 -13.00 -19.54
N GLN A 280 -12.04 -12.32 -19.78
CA GLN A 280 -13.37 -12.86 -19.49
C GLN A 280 -13.78 -13.98 -20.46
N PHE A 281 -13.40 -13.85 -21.74
CA PHE A 281 -13.70 -14.83 -22.80
C PHE A 281 -12.38 -15.33 -23.42
N PRO A 282 -11.66 -16.22 -22.73
CA PRO A 282 -10.30 -16.58 -23.10
C PRO A 282 -10.24 -17.40 -24.38
N GLN A 283 -9.37 -16.97 -25.30
CA GLN A 283 -8.97 -17.75 -26.48
C GLN A 283 -7.46 -17.64 -26.66
N GLU A 284 -6.77 -18.77 -26.75
CA GLU A 284 -5.31 -18.84 -26.75
C GLU A 284 -4.65 -17.94 -27.82
N SER A 285 -5.19 -17.96 -29.04
CA SER A 285 -4.69 -17.17 -30.16
C SER A 285 -4.76 -15.67 -29.90
N ARG A 286 -5.85 -15.21 -29.27
CA ARG A 286 -6.10 -13.80 -28.93
C ARG A 286 -5.29 -13.36 -27.72
N ILE A 287 -5.11 -14.23 -26.72
CA ILE A 287 -4.27 -13.96 -25.55
C ILE A 287 -2.80 -13.79 -25.98
N LYS A 288 -2.29 -14.65 -26.87
CA LYS A 288 -0.93 -14.48 -27.45
C LYS A 288 -0.75 -13.11 -28.12
N LYS A 289 -1.73 -12.69 -28.94
CA LYS A 289 -1.71 -11.37 -29.59
C LYS A 289 -1.76 -10.24 -28.56
N LEU A 290 -2.61 -10.36 -27.54
CA LEU A 290 -2.73 -9.38 -26.46
C LEU A 290 -1.41 -9.20 -25.72
N ILE A 291 -0.76 -10.29 -25.28
CA ILE A 291 0.51 -10.24 -24.55
C ILE A 291 1.58 -9.55 -25.41
N ARG A 292 1.69 -9.90 -26.70
CA ARG A 292 2.61 -9.24 -27.64
C ARG A 292 2.36 -7.73 -27.72
N THR A 293 1.10 -7.30 -27.71
CA THR A 293 0.74 -5.87 -27.72
C THR A 293 1.06 -5.19 -26.39
N VAL A 294 0.70 -5.79 -25.26
CA VAL A 294 0.97 -5.27 -23.91
C VAL A 294 2.47 -5.06 -23.69
N VAL A 295 3.31 -6.00 -24.14
CA VAL A 295 4.77 -5.89 -24.03
C VAL A 295 5.33 -4.68 -24.79
N LYS A 296 4.75 -4.30 -25.95
CA LYS A 296 5.19 -3.10 -26.69
C LYS A 296 4.98 -1.80 -25.91
N PHE A 297 4.00 -1.79 -25.00
CA PHE A 297 3.65 -0.64 -24.18
C PHE A 297 4.51 -0.48 -22.92
N LEU A 298 5.49 -1.38 -22.69
CA LEU A 298 6.44 -1.25 -21.56
C LEU A 298 7.38 -0.04 -21.67
N ASN A 299 7.45 0.63 -22.82
CA ASN A 299 8.28 1.81 -23.06
C ASN A 299 7.55 3.16 -22.86
N ILE A 300 6.34 3.17 -22.30
CA ILE A 300 5.63 4.42 -21.95
C ILE A 300 6.19 5.04 -20.66
N GLY A 301 5.77 6.27 -20.35
CA GLY A 301 5.97 6.94 -19.06
C GLY A 301 5.63 6.07 -17.84
N SER A 302 6.24 6.38 -16.71
CA SER A 302 6.34 5.52 -15.53
C SER A 302 4.99 5.10 -14.94
N GLU A 303 4.01 5.99 -14.94
CA GLU A 303 2.69 5.77 -14.35
C GLU A 303 1.87 4.81 -15.22
N SER A 304 1.85 5.02 -16.54
CA SER A 304 1.17 4.12 -17.46
C SER A 304 1.88 2.76 -17.52
N LYS A 305 3.22 2.75 -17.50
CA LYS A 305 4.03 1.53 -17.45
C LYS A 305 3.66 0.67 -16.24
N PHE A 306 3.47 1.28 -15.07
CA PHE A 306 3.06 0.54 -13.86
C PHE A 306 1.71 -0.18 -14.03
N ILE A 307 0.70 0.49 -14.57
CA ILE A 307 -0.62 -0.12 -14.81
C ILE A 307 -0.50 -1.27 -15.82
N ILE A 308 0.30 -1.09 -16.87
CA ILE A 308 0.58 -2.13 -17.86
C ILE A 308 1.31 -3.32 -17.22
N LEU A 309 2.29 -3.07 -16.34
CA LEU A 309 3.01 -4.11 -15.60
C LEU A 309 2.07 -4.86 -14.64
N GLN A 310 1.13 -4.18 -13.99
CA GLN A 310 0.13 -4.86 -13.16
C GLN A 310 -0.76 -5.78 -14.00
N MET A 311 -1.20 -5.34 -15.18
CA MET A 311 -1.93 -6.19 -16.12
C MET A 311 -1.07 -7.37 -16.58
N LEU A 312 0.20 -7.13 -16.91
CA LEU A 312 1.12 -8.18 -17.32
C LEU A 312 1.39 -9.18 -16.18
N HIS A 313 1.43 -8.72 -14.92
CA HIS A 313 1.53 -9.59 -13.76
C HIS A 313 0.32 -10.51 -13.63
N GLN A 314 -0.90 -10.00 -13.82
CA GLN A 314 -2.11 -10.83 -13.86
C GLN A 314 -2.09 -11.83 -15.02
N LEU A 315 -1.59 -11.42 -16.19
CA LEU A 315 -1.38 -12.31 -17.33
C LEU A 315 -0.29 -13.36 -17.08
N ALA A 316 0.76 -13.03 -16.31
CA ALA A 316 1.81 -13.97 -15.94
C ALA A 316 1.32 -15.01 -14.93
N LEU A 317 0.41 -14.65 -14.02
CA LEU A 317 -0.21 -15.59 -13.09
C LEU A 317 -1.15 -16.57 -13.79
N SER A 318 -1.92 -16.11 -14.78
CA SER A 318 -2.92 -16.92 -15.50
C SER A 318 -2.34 -17.69 -16.70
N TYR A 319 -1.45 -17.07 -17.47
CA TYR A 319 -0.89 -17.62 -18.71
C TYR A 319 0.65 -17.46 -18.78
N PRO A 320 1.42 -18.05 -17.84
CA PRO A 320 2.86 -17.88 -17.77
C PRO A 320 3.59 -18.31 -19.05
N GLN A 321 3.09 -19.35 -19.73
CA GLN A 321 3.68 -19.93 -20.95
C GLN A 321 3.84 -18.90 -22.07
N TYR A 322 2.88 -17.99 -22.23
CA TYR A 322 2.89 -17.00 -23.31
C TYR A 322 3.68 -15.74 -22.95
N VAL A 323 3.68 -15.34 -21.68
CA VAL A 323 4.48 -14.20 -21.22
C VAL A 323 5.97 -14.54 -21.20
N LYS A 324 6.31 -15.81 -20.96
CA LYS A 324 7.68 -16.32 -20.97
C LYS A 324 8.44 -15.98 -22.25
N GLU A 325 7.81 -16.05 -23.42
CA GLU A 325 8.45 -15.72 -24.72
C GLU A 325 9.04 -14.29 -24.74
N HIS A 326 8.54 -13.41 -23.88
CA HIS A 326 8.87 -11.99 -23.85
C HIS A 326 9.66 -11.55 -22.61
N TYR A 327 10.22 -12.48 -21.82
CA TYR A 327 10.91 -12.15 -20.56
C TYR A 327 12.05 -11.12 -20.72
N ARG A 328 12.74 -11.08 -21.87
CA ARG A 328 13.83 -10.13 -22.15
C ARG A 328 13.36 -8.68 -22.14
N ALA A 329 12.12 -8.41 -22.50
CA ALA A 329 11.55 -7.06 -22.46
C ALA A 329 11.28 -6.56 -21.02
N LEU A 330 11.34 -7.47 -20.03
CA LEU A 330 11.14 -7.18 -18.61
C LEU A 330 12.43 -6.94 -17.84
N SER A 331 13.57 -6.80 -18.53
CA SER A 331 14.81 -6.37 -17.88
C SER A 331 14.65 -5.00 -17.21
N ILE A 332 15.35 -4.81 -16.09
CA ILE A 332 15.17 -3.64 -15.25
C ILE A 332 16.17 -2.57 -15.67
N LEU A 333 15.66 -1.39 -16.02
CA LEU A 333 16.50 -0.27 -16.42
C LEU A 333 16.81 0.59 -15.19
N GLN A 334 18.03 1.15 -15.12
CA GLN A 334 18.47 1.95 -13.97
C GLN A 334 17.58 3.18 -13.70
N ILE A 335 17.10 3.84 -14.77
CA ILE A 335 16.29 5.08 -14.71
C ILE A 335 14.86 4.82 -14.20
N GLU A 336 14.40 3.57 -14.17
CA GLU A 336 13.02 3.26 -13.78
C GLU A 336 12.72 3.58 -12.31
N LYS A 337 11.46 3.97 -12.06
CA LYS A 337 10.95 4.19 -10.72
C LYS A 337 10.91 2.88 -9.94
N LEU A 338 11.17 2.95 -8.63
CA LEU A 338 11.29 1.79 -7.74
C LEU A 338 10.09 0.82 -7.86
N TYR A 339 8.86 1.34 -7.86
CA TYR A 339 7.65 0.51 -7.97
C TYR A 339 7.58 -0.33 -9.25
N CYS A 340 8.11 0.16 -10.38
CA CYS A 340 8.18 -0.60 -11.64
C CYS A 340 9.24 -1.71 -11.53
N LYS A 341 10.38 -1.42 -10.89
CA LYS A 341 11.45 -2.40 -10.69
C LYS A 341 10.97 -3.58 -9.84
N LEU A 342 10.28 -3.28 -8.74
CA LEU A 342 9.71 -4.30 -7.85
C LEU A 342 8.72 -5.21 -8.58
N LEU A 343 7.77 -4.65 -9.33
CA LEU A 343 6.84 -5.45 -10.12
C LEU A 343 7.53 -6.29 -11.20
N LYS A 344 8.53 -5.73 -11.90
CA LYS A 344 9.30 -6.50 -12.89
C LYS A 344 10.01 -7.70 -12.25
N LEU A 345 10.60 -7.52 -11.07
CA LEU A 345 11.22 -8.63 -10.32
C LEU A 345 10.20 -9.72 -9.99
N GLU A 346 9.02 -9.34 -9.50
CA GLU A 346 7.95 -10.28 -9.19
C GLU A 346 7.48 -11.04 -10.44
N ILE A 347 7.26 -10.33 -11.55
CA ILE A 347 6.87 -10.96 -12.83
C ILE A 347 7.97 -11.91 -13.30
N LEU A 348 9.24 -11.48 -13.31
CA LEU A 348 10.36 -12.33 -13.73
C LEU A 348 10.42 -13.61 -12.90
N SER A 349 10.13 -13.55 -11.59
CA SER A 349 10.12 -14.73 -10.72
C SER A 349 9.04 -15.77 -11.07
N LEU A 350 7.95 -15.34 -11.69
CA LEU A 350 6.87 -16.22 -12.15
C LEU A 350 7.20 -16.90 -13.49
N LEU A 351 8.11 -16.33 -14.28
CA LEU A 351 8.42 -16.77 -15.65
C LEU A 351 9.66 -17.68 -15.73
N ILE A 352 10.21 -18.12 -14.60
CA ILE A 352 11.47 -18.89 -14.57
C ILE A 352 11.23 -20.34 -14.99
N ASP A 353 12.12 -20.81 -15.85
CA ASP A 353 12.26 -22.17 -16.38
C ASP A 353 13.75 -22.52 -16.56
N GLU A 354 14.05 -23.79 -16.82
CA GLU A 354 15.45 -24.25 -16.95
C GLU A 354 16.26 -23.48 -18.02
N ASN A 355 15.62 -23.03 -19.11
CA ASN A 355 16.29 -22.35 -20.21
C ASN A 355 16.60 -20.87 -19.93
N ASN A 356 15.78 -20.19 -19.13
CA ASN A 356 15.93 -18.74 -18.86
C ASN A 356 16.48 -18.46 -17.46
N PHE A 357 16.65 -19.50 -16.63
CA PHE A 357 17.11 -19.40 -15.25
C PHE A 357 18.41 -18.58 -15.14
N ASN A 358 19.42 -18.86 -15.96
CA ASN A 358 20.71 -18.17 -15.89
C ASN A 358 20.57 -16.65 -16.11
N ASN A 359 19.79 -16.24 -17.12
CA ASN A 359 19.61 -14.82 -17.42
C ASN A 359 18.82 -14.10 -16.33
N ILE A 360 17.77 -14.74 -15.81
CA ILE A 360 16.95 -14.15 -14.74
C ILE A 360 17.71 -14.12 -13.41
N LEU A 361 18.53 -15.15 -13.14
CA LEU A 361 19.42 -15.20 -11.98
C LEU A 361 20.41 -14.04 -12.01
N GLU A 362 21.05 -13.78 -13.16
CA GLU A 362 22.01 -12.69 -13.30
C GLU A 362 21.36 -11.32 -13.08
N GLU A 363 20.14 -11.12 -13.59
CA GLU A 363 19.36 -9.91 -13.32
C GLU A 363 19.02 -9.78 -11.82
N LEU A 364 18.54 -10.85 -11.18
CA LEU A 364 18.24 -10.87 -9.75
C LEU A 364 19.48 -10.60 -8.89
N LEU A 365 20.63 -11.17 -9.26
CA LEU A 365 21.90 -10.94 -8.57
C LEU A 365 22.42 -9.51 -8.75
N TYR A 366 22.26 -8.94 -9.94
CA TYR A 366 22.57 -7.53 -10.19
C TYR A 366 21.70 -6.61 -9.31
N GLN A 367 20.40 -6.90 -9.23
CA GLN A 367 19.45 -6.18 -8.38
C GLN A 367 19.75 -6.36 -6.88
N ALA A 368 20.20 -7.54 -6.46
CA ALA A 368 20.59 -7.82 -5.06
C ALA A 368 21.84 -7.06 -4.59
N ARG A 369 22.65 -6.53 -5.52
CA ARG A 369 23.83 -5.69 -5.22
C ARG A 369 23.53 -4.19 -5.32
N SER A 370 22.27 -3.81 -5.49
CA SER A 370 21.89 -2.41 -5.61
C SER A 370 21.91 -1.66 -4.27
N ASN A 371 22.03 -0.34 -4.32
CA ASN A 371 22.02 0.52 -3.11
C ASN A 371 20.62 0.70 -2.49
N GLN A 372 19.57 0.11 -3.07
CA GLN A 372 18.19 0.31 -2.63
C GLN A 372 17.72 -0.85 -1.75
N PRO A 373 17.52 -0.65 -0.43
CA PRO A 373 17.30 -1.76 0.51
C PRO A 373 16.02 -2.56 0.19
N GLN A 374 14.94 -1.87 -0.20
CA GLN A 374 13.68 -2.51 -0.58
C GLN A 374 13.83 -3.42 -1.81
N LEU A 375 14.68 -3.02 -2.76
CA LEU A 375 14.91 -3.78 -3.99
C LEU A 375 15.76 -5.01 -3.69
N VAL A 376 16.81 -4.86 -2.87
CA VAL A 376 17.63 -5.98 -2.38
C VAL A 376 16.77 -6.99 -1.62
N ALA A 377 15.90 -6.53 -0.72
CA ALA A 377 15.02 -7.39 0.06
C ALA A 377 14.15 -8.30 -0.83
N VAL A 378 13.51 -7.72 -1.85
CA VAL A 378 12.66 -8.46 -2.79
C VAL A 378 13.51 -9.38 -3.68
N ALA A 379 14.62 -8.88 -4.24
CA ALA A 379 15.49 -9.69 -5.10
C ALA A 379 16.04 -10.92 -4.37
N VAL A 380 16.56 -10.77 -3.15
CA VAL A 380 17.10 -11.86 -2.32
C VAL A 380 16.02 -12.87 -1.92
N LYS A 381 14.81 -12.39 -1.58
CA LYS A 381 13.67 -13.26 -1.29
C LYS A 381 13.21 -14.04 -2.52
N LEU A 382 13.26 -13.43 -3.71
CA LEU A 382 12.92 -14.11 -4.95
C LEU A 382 14.01 -15.11 -5.35
N LEU A 383 15.29 -14.79 -5.14
CA LEU A 383 16.41 -15.70 -5.34
C LEU A 383 16.23 -17.00 -4.54
N SER A 384 15.93 -16.93 -3.25
CA SER A 384 15.70 -18.17 -2.47
C SER A 384 14.49 -18.95 -2.98
N LYS A 385 13.35 -18.30 -3.21
CA LYS A 385 12.13 -18.96 -3.72
C LYS A 385 12.34 -19.65 -5.06
N THR A 386 13.09 -19.04 -5.96
CA THR A 386 13.32 -19.55 -7.31
C THR A 386 14.34 -20.68 -7.32
N THR A 387 15.35 -20.58 -6.45
CA THR A 387 16.32 -21.65 -6.22
C THR A 387 15.67 -22.91 -5.64
N ILE A 388 14.70 -22.76 -4.73
CA ILE A 388 13.95 -23.90 -4.17
C ILE A 388 13.21 -24.67 -5.28
N LYS A 389 12.69 -23.98 -6.30
CA LYS A 389 12.02 -24.62 -7.44
C LYS A 389 13.00 -25.37 -8.36
N PHE A 390 14.26 -24.93 -8.45
CA PHE A 390 15.27 -25.50 -9.35
C PHE A 390 16.54 -25.88 -8.59
N PRO A 391 16.59 -27.06 -7.95
CA PRO A 391 17.67 -27.43 -7.03
C PRO A 391 19.05 -27.51 -7.70
N LYS A 392 19.12 -27.72 -9.01
CA LYS A 392 20.37 -27.78 -9.80
C LYS A 392 21.25 -26.53 -9.61
N PHE A 393 20.66 -25.37 -9.34
CA PHE A 393 21.38 -24.10 -9.26
C PHE A 393 21.69 -23.62 -7.84
N ILE A 394 21.34 -24.42 -6.82
CA ILE A 394 21.55 -24.12 -5.40
C ILE A 394 23.00 -23.70 -5.11
N LYS A 395 23.97 -24.49 -5.57
CA LYS A 395 25.40 -24.23 -5.30
C LYS A 395 25.83 -22.84 -5.81
N ARG A 396 25.44 -22.48 -7.03
CA ARG A 396 25.73 -21.17 -7.64
C ARG A 396 25.09 -20.04 -6.83
N THR A 397 23.81 -20.18 -6.50
CA THR A 397 23.07 -19.15 -5.74
C THR A 397 23.64 -18.92 -4.35
N ILE A 398 24.00 -19.98 -3.62
CA ILE A 398 24.63 -19.89 -2.29
C ILE A 398 25.95 -19.14 -2.39
N LYS A 399 26.83 -19.52 -3.33
CA LYS A 399 28.12 -18.83 -3.52
C LYS A 399 27.93 -17.32 -3.75
N SER A 400 27.00 -16.94 -4.62
CA SER A 400 26.71 -15.53 -4.87
C SER A 400 26.06 -14.80 -3.68
N LEU A 401 25.23 -15.47 -2.88
CA LEU A 401 24.67 -14.91 -1.66
C LEU A 401 25.74 -14.71 -0.58
N LEU A 402 26.71 -15.63 -0.48
CA LEU A 402 27.86 -15.48 0.42
C LEU A 402 28.74 -14.30 0.03
N ASP A 403 28.95 -14.06 -1.26
CA ASP A 403 29.66 -12.87 -1.74
C ASP A 403 28.93 -11.58 -1.34
N ILE A 404 27.60 -11.58 -1.42
CA ILE A 404 26.76 -10.45 -0.98
C ILE A 404 26.82 -10.28 0.54
N LEU A 405 26.85 -11.36 1.32
CA LEU A 405 26.96 -11.30 2.77
C LEU A 405 28.29 -10.70 3.24
N LYS A 406 29.39 -11.02 2.56
CA LYS A 406 30.73 -10.48 2.86
C LYS A 406 30.86 -9.00 2.56
N THR A 407 30.18 -8.52 1.52
CA THR A 407 30.32 -7.14 1.00
C THR A 407 29.20 -6.18 1.43
N GLY A 408 28.07 -6.73 1.87
CA GLY A 408 26.82 -5.99 2.11
C GLY A 408 26.75 -5.21 3.42
N SER A 409 25.86 -4.21 3.44
CA SER A 409 25.44 -3.48 4.65
C SER A 409 24.62 -4.36 5.60
N SER A 410 24.46 -3.94 6.87
CA SER A 410 23.70 -4.69 7.88
C SER A 410 22.30 -5.12 7.41
N ASP A 411 21.55 -4.23 6.76
CA ASP A 411 20.22 -4.55 6.21
C ASP A 411 20.26 -5.63 5.12
N THR A 412 21.27 -5.59 4.25
CA THR A 412 21.42 -6.62 3.22
C THR A 412 21.81 -7.97 3.81
N LYS A 413 22.64 -7.99 4.86
CA LYS A 413 22.99 -9.21 5.61
C LYS A 413 21.74 -9.86 6.20
N ASN A 414 20.84 -9.07 6.80
CA ASN A 414 19.55 -9.55 7.32
C ASN A 414 18.73 -10.29 6.26
N HIS A 415 18.60 -9.71 5.07
CA HIS A 415 17.86 -10.32 3.97
C HIS A 415 18.55 -11.57 3.41
N VAL A 416 19.88 -11.59 3.37
CA VAL A 416 20.63 -12.79 2.94
C VAL A 416 20.46 -13.93 3.95
N ILE A 417 20.55 -13.65 5.24
CA ILE A 417 20.31 -14.66 6.29
C ILE A 417 18.89 -15.21 6.21
N ALA A 418 17.90 -14.34 5.99
CA ALA A 418 16.52 -14.75 5.72
C ALA A 418 16.40 -15.70 4.52
N SER A 419 17.16 -15.44 3.46
CA SER A 419 17.18 -16.30 2.27
C SER A 419 17.80 -17.67 2.57
N PHE A 420 18.86 -17.72 3.39
CA PHE A 420 19.47 -18.97 3.83
C PHE A 420 18.52 -19.80 4.70
N CYS A 421 17.79 -19.18 5.65
CA CYS A 421 16.78 -19.89 6.44
C CYS A 421 15.76 -20.61 5.56
N ASN A 422 15.30 -19.95 4.49
CA ASN A 422 14.36 -20.55 3.54
C ASN A 422 14.98 -21.70 2.73
N LEU A 423 16.27 -21.61 2.37
CA LEU A 423 16.98 -22.68 1.65
C LEU A 423 17.29 -23.88 2.55
N ILE A 424 17.66 -23.65 3.82
CA ILE A 424 17.98 -24.70 4.80
C ILE A 424 16.79 -25.64 5.03
N SER A 425 15.56 -25.11 5.06
CA SER A 425 14.36 -25.94 5.23
C SER A 425 14.16 -26.98 4.13
N THR A 426 14.79 -26.80 2.96
CA THR A 426 14.62 -27.67 1.79
C THR A 426 15.81 -28.55 1.46
N GLN A 427 16.95 -28.37 2.14
CA GLN A 427 18.18 -29.13 1.85
C GLN A 427 18.41 -30.26 2.85
N GLU A 428 18.99 -31.36 2.37
CA GLU A 428 19.44 -32.47 3.20
C GLU A 428 20.74 -32.13 3.95
N LYS A 429 21.69 -31.43 3.29
CA LYS A 429 22.96 -30.99 3.91
C LYS A 429 22.84 -29.56 4.48
N LYS A 430 22.26 -29.43 5.68
CA LYS A 430 21.91 -28.14 6.31
C LYS A 430 23.04 -27.47 7.10
N LEU A 431 24.00 -28.26 7.58
CA LEU A 431 25.00 -27.85 8.58
C LEU A 431 25.90 -26.67 8.18
N PRO A 432 26.48 -26.61 6.97
CA PRO A 432 27.43 -25.54 6.65
C PRO A 432 26.74 -24.19 6.45
N LEU A 433 25.54 -24.16 5.86
CA LEU A 433 24.74 -22.94 5.75
C LEU A 433 24.30 -22.44 7.12
N LEU A 434 23.91 -23.35 8.01
CA LEU A 434 23.55 -23.02 9.37
C LEU A 434 24.74 -22.41 10.13
N ALA A 435 25.94 -22.99 10.02
CA ALA A 435 27.14 -22.45 10.65
C ALA A 435 27.44 -20.98 10.24
N ILE A 436 27.23 -20.64 8.96
CA ILE A 436 27.42 -19.26 8.46
C ILE A 436 26.37 -18.31 9.02
N CYS A 437 25.10 -18.73 9.09
CA CYS A 437 24.05 -17.95 9.74
C CYS A 437 24.38 -17.72 11.22
N LEU A 438 24.93 -18.73 11.89
CA LEU A 438 25.27 -18.69 13.31
C LEU A 438 26.42 -17.75 13.62
N GLN A 439 27.45 -17.70 12.77
CA GLN A 439 28.55 -16.73 12.90
C GLN A 439 28.06 -15.28 12.90
N ASN A 440 26.98 -14.99 12.17
CA ASN A 440 26.48 -13.64 11.96
C ASN A 440 25.22 -13.34 12.80
N ILE A 441 24.90 -14.12 13.84
CA ILE A 441 23.68 -13.92 14.66
C ILE A 441 23.58 -12.52 15.25
N ASP A 442 24.71 -11.93 15.65
CA ASP A 442 24.74 -10.62 16.30
C ASP A 442 24.39 -9.48 15.34
N ASP A 443 24.66 -9.66 14.04
CA ASP A 443 24.31 -8.71 12.98
C ASP A 443 22.81 -8.77 12.60
N ILE A 444 22.05 -9.77 13.10
CA ILE A 444 20.64 -9.95 12.75
C ILE A 444 19.74 -8.98 13.52
N SER A 445 19.21 -7.98 12.84
CA SER A 445 18.23 -7.04 13.42
C SER A 445 16.81 -7.61 13.43
N ASP A 446 16.44 -8.40 12.42
CA ASP A 446 15.08 -8.89 12.25
C ASP A 446 14.76 -10.04 13.22
N ILE A 447 13.87 -9.78 14.18
CA ILE A 447 13.47 -10.69 15.27
C ILE A 447 13.04 -12.07 14.76
N ARG A 448 12.28 -12.08 13.65
CA ARG A 448 11.75 -13.31 13.03
C ARG A 448 12.87 -14.22 12.57
N TYR A 449 13.87 -13.68 11.88
CA TYR A 449 14.96 -14.50 11.34
C TYR A 449 15.88 -14.99 12.45
N LYS A 450 16.15 -14.15 13.46
CA LYS A 450 16.93 -14.55 14.64
C LYS A 450 16.29 -15.75 15.35
N ALA A 451 14.97 -15.71 15.57
CA ALA A 451 14.23 -16.84 16.13
C ALA A 451 14.29 -18.09 15.24
N THR A 452 14.16 -17.94 13.91
CA THR A 452 14.25 -19.10 12.98
C THR A 452 15.63 -19.74 12.97
N VAL A 453 16.70 -18.97 13.04
CA VAL A 453 18.08 -19.51 13.07
C VAL A 453 18.29 -20.31 14.36
N ILE A 454 17.85 -19.78 15.51
CA ILE A 454 17.93 -20.47 16.80
C ILE A 454 17.10 -21.77 16.79
N LYS A 455 15.89 -21.71 16.21
CA LYS A 455 15.03 -22.88 16.04
C LYS A 455 15.66 -23.95 15.13
N LEU A 456 16.35 -23.55 14.05
CA LEU A 456 17.06 -24.47 13.16
C LEU A 456 18.27 -25.10 13.86
N LEU A 457 19.05 -24.31 14.61
CA LEU A 457 20.13 -24.84 15.45
C LEU A 457 19.58 -25.84 16.47
N ARG A 458 18.42 -25.54 17.06
CA ARG A 458 17.74 -26.44 17.98
C ARG A 458 17.38 -27.79 17.35
N GLN A 459 16.99 -27.82 16.08
CA GLN A 459 16.67 -29.07 15.38
C GLN A 459 17.90 -29.92 15.07
N GLU A 460 19.07 -29.30 14.90
CA GLU A 460 20.31 -29.96 14.50
C GLU A 460 21.32 -30.05 15.66
N ILE A 461 20.85 -29.99 16.92
CA ILE A 461 21.71 -30.01 18.12
C ILE A 461 22.62 -31.25 18.16
N GLU A 462 22.09 -32.42 17.79
CA GLU A 462 22.82 -33.69 17.83
C GLU A 462 24.06 -33.68 16.91
N GLN A 463 24.00 -32.93 15.80
CA GLN A 463 25.08 -32.91 14.81
C GLN A 463 26.13 -31.81 15.08
N ILE A 464 25.76 -30.74 15.80
CA ILE A 464 26.67 -29.61 16.07
C ILE A 464 26.58 -29.07 17.52
N PRO A 465 26.91 -29.88 18.54
CA PRO A 465 26.73 -29.48 19.94
C PRO A 465 27.70 -28.39 20.41
N THR A 466 28.94 -28.37 19.89
CA THR A 466 29.96 -27.38 20.25
C THR A 466 29.58 -25.97 19.79
N ILE A 467 29.17 -25.82 18.52
CA ILE A 467 28.71 -24.55 17.96
C ILE A 467 27.40 -24.11 18.65
N ALA A 468 26.54 -25.06 19.04
CA ALA A 468 25.32 -24.76 19.78
C ALA A 468 25.61 -24.16 21.17
N ALA A 469 26.55 -24.74 21.93
CA ALA A 469 26.98 -24.22 23.22
C ALA A 469 27.62 -22.81 23.12
N GLU A 470 28.45 -22.57 22.11
CA GLU A 470 29.06 -21.26 21.88
C GLU A 470 28.02 -20.16 21.58
N ASN A 471 27.08 -20.45 20.69
CA ASN A 471 26.05 -19.48 20.32
C ASN A 471 25.08 -19.23 21.48
N LEU A 472 24.76 -20.26 22.28
CA LEU A 472 24.00 -20.09 23.51
C LEU A 472 24.73 -19.16 24.49
N ARG A 473 26.05 -19.30 24.65
CA ARG A 473 26.86 -18.39 25.48
C ARG A 473 26.81 -16.95 24.99
N LYS A 474 26.83 -16.72 23.68
CA LYS A 474 26.72 -15.36 23.11
C LYS A 474 25.31 -14.78 23.34
N LEU A 475 24.28 -15.59 23.10
CA LEU A 475 22.88 -15.19 23.24
C LEU A 475 22.49 -14.93 24.71
N SER A 476 23.08 -15.64 25.67
CA SER A 476 22.78 -15.48 27.09
C SER A 476 23.21 -14.12 27.64
N LEU A 477 24.28 -13.52 27.12
CA LEU A 477 24.77 -12.19 27.55
C LEU A 477 23.74 -11.09 27.30
N ASN A 478 23.04 -11.16 26.15
CA ASN A 478 22.07 -10.15 25.73
C ASN A 478 20.61 -10.61 25.94
N PHE A 479 20.37 -11.65 26.74
CA PHE A 479 19.05 -12.29 26.88
C PHE A 479 17.96 -11.29 27.27
N SER A 480 18.20 -10.46 28.29
CA SER A 480 17.21 -9.49 28.79
C SER A 480 16.78 -8.45 27.76
N GLN A 481 17.68 -8.11 26.82
CA GLN A 481 17.46 -7.11 25.77
C GLN A 481 16.79 -7.69 24.51
N GLN A 482 16.69 -9.03 24.38
CA GLN A 482 16.06 -9.65 23.22
C GLN A 482 14.53 -9.54 23.26
N HIS A 483 13.91 -9.68 22.09
CA HIS A 483 12.45 -9.78 21.96
C HIS A 483 11.93 -11.12 22.49
N GLU A 484 10.67 -11.16 22.94
CA GLU A 484 10.00 -12.32 23.55
C GLU A 484 10.16 -13.63 22.74
N ASN A 485 9.87 -13.61 21.43
CA ASN A 485 10.05 -14.76 20.54
C ASN A 485 11.48 -15.34 20.53
N VAL A 486 12.49 -14.49 20.63
CA VAL A 486 13.89 -14.92 20.64
C VAL A 486 14.25 -15.51 22.01
N LYS A 487 13.78 -14.89 23.10
CA LYS A 487 13.93 -15.43 24.47
C LYS A 487 13.32 -16.82 24.60
N TYR A 488 12.12 -17.00 24.04
CA TYR A 488 11.42 -18.28 24.02
C TYR A 488 12.25 -19.38 23.35
N GLU A 489 12.80 -19.11 22.16
CA GLU A 489 13.64 -20.06 21.44
C GLU A 489 14.99 -20.32 22.13
N ILE A 490 15.60 -19.31 22.76
CA ILE A 490 16.84 -19.49 23.55
C ILE A 490 16.61 -20.42 24.74
N LEU A 491 15.49 -20.28 25.44
CA LEU A 491 15.16 -21.13 26.59
C LEU A 491 14.94 -22.59 26.17
N LEU A 492 14.25 -22.83 25.06
CA LEU A 492 14.08 -24.17 24.51
C LEU A 492 15.41 -24.77 24.06
N LEU A 493 16.27 -23.96 23.44
CA LEU A 493 17.61 -24.40 23.05
C LEU A 493 18.45 -24.80 24.27
N SER A 494 18.45 -24.00 25.34
CA SER A 494 19.24 -24.28 26.53
C SER A 494 18.82 -25.57 27.23
N HIS A 495 17.51 -25.81 27.30
CA HIS A 495 16.96 -27.00 27.90
C HIS A 495 17.27 -28.27 27.08
N GLN A 496 17.13 -28.21 25.75
CA GLN A 496 17.46 -29.37 24.90
C GLN A 496 18.95 -29.68 24.89
N LEU A 497 19.82 -28.67 24.89
CA LEU A 497 21.27 -28.89 25.01
C LEU A 497 21.64 -29.59 26.31
N GLN A 498 21.04 -29.18 27.44
CA GLN A 498 21.28 -29.83 28.73
C GLN A 498 20.79 -31.29 28.76
N SER A 499 19.68 -31.59 28.07
CA SER A 499 19.14 -32.95 28.00
C SER A 499 20.03 -33.90 27.19
N ILE A 500 20.70 -33.40 26.15
CA ILE A 500 21.52 -34.23 25.25
C ILE A 500 22.96 -34.29 25.74
N HIS A 501 23.51 -33.18 26.23
CA HIS A 501 24.90 -33.06 26.67
C HIS A 501 25.00 -32.60 28.12
N GLN A 502 25.41 -33.52 28.99
CA GLN A 502 25.61 -33.27 30.43
C GLN A 502 27.05 -32.78 30.71
N GLU A 503 27.43 -31.66 30.12
CA GLU A 503 28.67 -30.98 30.47
C GLU A 503 28.43 -29.94 31.56
N GLN A 504 29.32 -29.86 32.55
CA GLN A 504 29.21 -28.91 33.67
C GLN A 504 29.10 -27.45 33.21
N GLN A 505 29.73 -27.09 32.08
CA GLN A 505 29.67 -25.73 31.54
C GLN A 505 28.29 -25.41 30.95
N ILE A 506 27.66 -26.37 30.28
CA ILE A 506 26.31 -26.24 29.70
C ILE A 506 25.28 -26.17 30.82
N GLU A 507 25.48 -26.93 31.90
CA GLU A 507 24.60 -26.90 33.07
C GLU A 507 24.59 -25.53 33.76
N LEU A 508 25.77 -24.93 33.97
CA LEU A 508 25.88 -23.59 34.54
C LEU A 508 25.22 -22.53 33.64
N LEU A 509 25.35 -22.66 32.30
CA LEU A 509 24.70 -21.77 31.34
C LEU A 509 23.18 -21.94 31.32
N HIS A 510 22.70 -23.18 31.37
CA HIS A 510 21.28 -23.49 31.46
C HIS A 510 20.68 -22.93 32.75
N GLN A 511 21.35 -23.14 33.89
CA GLN A 511 20.93 -22.59 35.17
C GLN A 511 20.85 -21.07 35.13
N TYR A 512 21.87 -20.41 34.57
CA TYR A 512 21.87 -18.96 34.38
C TYR A 512 20.66 -18.47 33.57
N ILE A 513 20.39 -19.07 32.41
CA ILE A 513 19.24 -18.69 31.57
C ILE A 513 17.91 -18.94 32.29
N MET A 514 17.79 -20.05 33.03
CA MET A 514 16.59 -20.38 33.79
C MET A 514 16.32 -19.37 34.91
N THR A 515 17.36 -18.88 35.60
CA THR A 515 17.20 -17.80 36.58
C THR A 515 16.74 -16.50 35.94
N LEU A 516 17.27 -16.14 34.77
CA LEU A 516 16.82 -14.95 34.02
C LEU A 516 15.35 -15.08 33.57
N ALA A 517 14.96 -16.25 33.08
CA ALA A 517 13.59 -16.51 32.61
C ALA A 517 12.56 -16.53 33.74
N LYS A 518 12.95 -16.96 34.95
CA LYS A 518 12.09 -16.94 36.15
C LYS A 518 11.58 -15.53 36.45
N PHE A 519 12.43 -14.52 36.25
CA PHE A 519 12.14 -13.11 36.57
C PHE A 519 11.89 -12.24 35.32
N ASP A 520 11.62 -12.86 34.16
CA ASP A 520 11.37 -12.11 32.92
C ASP A 520 10.02 -11.37 32.96
N SER A 521 9.93 -10.23 32.29
CA SER A 521 8.68 -9.46 32.20
C SER A 521 7.61 -10.19 31.40
N SER A 522 8.01 -10.96 30.38
CA SER A 522 7.06 -11.66 29.51
C SER A 522 6.41 -12.84 30.24
N LEU A 523 5.08 -12.92 30.15
CA LEU A 523 4.32 -14.03 30.74
C LEU A 523 4.61 -15.35 30.03
N LEU A 524 4.75 -15.34 28.70
CA LEU A 524 5.05 -16.53 27.89
C LEU A 524 6.39 -17.18 28.26
N VAL A 525 7.42 -16.37 28.49
CA VAL A 525 8.76 -16.87 28.88
C VAL A 525 8.71 -17.48 30.27
N ARG A 526 7.98 -16.87 31.21
CA ARG A 526 7.80 -17.38 32.58
C ARG A 526 7.00 -18.68 32.62
N ASP A 527 5.94 -18.78 31.84
CA ASP A 527 5.15 -20.01 31.75
C ASP A 527 5.96 -21.14 31.11
N LEU A 528 6.74 -20.84 30.06
CA LEU A 528 7.67 -21.81 29.49
C LEU A 528 8.71 -22.26 30.53
N PHE A 529 9.31 -21.32 31.28
CA PHE A 529 10.20 -21.65 32.39
C PHE A 529 9.54 -22.61 33.39
N ARG A 530 8.31 -22.34 33.82
CA ARG A 530 7.57 -23.21 34.75
C ARG A 530 7.34 -24.60 34.17
N THR A 531 7.09 -24.71 32.87
CA THR A 531 6.92 -26.03 32.22
C THR A 531 8.23 -26.81 32.18
N LEU A 532 9.34 -26.16 31.85
CA LEU A 532 10.65 -26.83 31.76
C LEU A 532 11.26 -27.11 33.13
N ALA A 533 11.04 -26.24 34.12
CA ALA A 533 11.49 -26.43 35.50
C ALA A 533 10.86 -27.66 36.18
N LYS A 534 9.74 -28.17 35.68
CA LYS A 534 9.15 -29.44 36.15
C LYS A 534 9.86 -30.68 35.60
N SER A 535 10.64 -30.54 34.54
CA SER A 535 11.29 -31.67 33.83
C SER A 535 12.76 -31.87 34.23
N VAL A 536 13.39 -30.86 34.80
CA VAL A 536 14.73 -30.93 35.38
C VAL A 536 14.54 -30.73 36.88
N ASP A 537 15.09 -31.62 37.72
CA ASP A 537 15.16 -31.41 39.17
C ASP A 537 16.04 -30.19 39.47
N PHE A 538 15.48 -29.00 39.24
CA PHE A 538 16.05 -27.76 39.69
C PHE A 538 15.97 -27.84 41.20
N LYS A 539 17.11 -28.08 41.84
CA LYS A 539 17.20 -28.08 43.30
C LYS A 539 16.71 -26.72 43.78
N GLU A 540 15.48 -26.73 44.26
CA GLU A 540 14.93 -25.66 45.06
C GLU A 540 15.82 -25.58 46.30
N ASP A 541 16.60 -24.52 46.43
CA ASP A 541 16.82 -23.97 47.76
C ASP A 541 15.45 -23.45 48.19
N ILE A 542 14.71 -24.37 48.82
CA ILE A 542 13.41 -24.14 49.44
C ILE A 542 13.64 -23.12 50.55
N VAL A 543 13.46 -21.84 50.24
CA VAL A 543 12.91 -20.93 51.23
C VAL A 543 11.43 -21.28 51.29
N GLN A 544 11.03 -21.93 52.38
CA GLN A 544 9.63 -22.13 52.72
C GLN A 544 8.97 -20.74 52.82
N GLU A 545 8.34 -20.29 51.75
CA GLU A 545 7.26 -19.32 51.86
C GLU A 545 5.96 -20.12 51.94
N GLU A 546 5.37 -20.06 53.13
CA GLU A 546 4.08 -20.61 53.46
C GLU A 546 3.04 -20.28 52.39
N GLU A 547 2.23 -21.28 52.05
CA GLU A 547 0.99 -21.11 51.32
C GLU A 547 0.12 -20.03 51.99
N LYS A 548 0.10 -18.84 51.41
CA LYS A 548 -1.04 -17.93 51.50
C LYS A 548 -1.75 -17.90 50.16
N SER A 549 -2.68 -18.83 50.02
CA SER A 549 -3.83 -18.68 49.14
C SER A 549 -4.61 -17.43 49.54
N SER A 550 -4.32 -16.32 48.88
CA SER A 550 -5.28 -15.24 48.70
C SER A 550 -4.82 -14.43 47.49
N ALA A 551 -5.37 -14.78 46.33
CA ALA A 551 -5.41 -13.83 45.24
C ALA A 551 -6.19 -12.60 45.72
N PRO A 552 -5.70 -11.37 45.58
CA PRO A 552 -6.62 -10.26 45.48
C PRO A 552 -7.45 -10.52 44.21
N PRO A 553 -8.79 -10.41 44.23
CA PRO A 553 -9.51 -10.35 42.98
C PRO A 553 -9.00 -9.10 42.25
N VAL A 554 -8.26 -9.31 41.17
CA VAL A 554 -8.08 -8.26 40.17
C VAL A 554 -9.49 -7.97 39.69
N GLU A 555 -10.03 -6.82 40.07
CA GLU A 555 -11.20 -6.25 39.41
C GLU A 555 -10.85 -6.11 37.93
N THR A 556 -11.19 -7.13 37.15
CA THR A 556 -11.29 -7.01 35.70
C THR A 556 -12.41 -6.00 35.47
N GLN A 557 -12.04 -4.75 35.23
CA GLN A 557 -12.97 -3.73 34.77
C GLN A 557 -13.63 -4.28 33.50
N LYS A 558 -14.90 -4.67 33.65
CA LYS A 558 -15.67 -5.38 32.63
C LYS A 558 -15.96 -4.43 31.46
N LEU A 559 -15.11 -4.46 30.43
CA LEU A 559 -15.48 -3.93 29.12
C LEU A 559 -16.41 -4.96 28.44
N PRO A 560 -17.57 -4.56 27.89
CA PRO A 560 -18.48 -5.49 27.26
C PRO A 560 -17.82 -6.09 26.01
N ILE A 561 -17.72 -7.42 26.00
CA ILE A 561 -17.16 -8.21 24.89
C ILE A 561 -18.01 -7.92 23.64
N GLY A 562 -17.36 -7.52 22.55
CA GLY A 562 -18.01 -7.16 21.28
C GLY A 562 -18.20 -5.65 21.05
N SER A 563 -17.82 -4.79 21.99
CA SER A 563 -17.78 -3.33 21.78
C SER A 563 -16.40 -2.85 21.28
N LEU A 564 -16.35 -1.74 20.54
CA LEU A 564 -15.10 -1.11 20.07
C LEU A 564 -14.13 -0.77 21.21
N SER A 565 -14.65 -0.48 22.40
CA SER A 565 -13.87 -0.21 23.61
C SER A 565 -13.06 -1.42 24.09
N HIS A 566 -13.53 -2.65 23.82
CA HIS A 566 -12.80 -3.89 24.09
C HIS A 566 -11.65 -4.12 23.09
N LEU A 567 -11.78 -3.61 21.86
CA LEU A 567 -10.79 -3.74 20.80
C LEU A 567 -9.62 -2.75 20.94
N VAL A 568 -9.88 -1.56 21.51
CA VAL A 568 -8.91 -0.45 21.59
C VAL A 568 -8.34 -0.26 23.00
N GLY A 569 -8.92 -0.87 24.04
CA GLY A 569 -8.36 -0.89 25.39
C GLY A 569 -8.39 0.46 26.13
N ILE A 570 -9.28 1.38 25.74
CA ILE A 570 -9.43 2.72 26.35
C ILE A 570 -10.92 2.96 26.69
N HIS A 571 -11.21 3.42 27.91
CA HIS A 571 -12.55 3.86 28.31
C HIS A 571 -12.87 5.24 27.72
N LEU A 572 -13.94 5.35 26.93
CA LEU A 572 -14.51 6.65 26.54
C LEU A 572 -15.41 7.17 27.69
N PRO A 573 -15.19 8.39 28.21
CA PRO A 573 -16.04 8.97 29.25
C PRO A 573 -17.41 9.37 28.66
N GLY A 574 -18.51 8.90 29.24
CA GLY A 574 -19.86 9.38 28.89
C GLY A 574 -21.04 8.42 29.08
N LEU A 575 -20.81 7.14 29.39
CA LEU A 575 -21.90 6.17 29.60
C LEU A 575 -21.95 5.73 31.08
N LYS A 576 -23.02 6.11 31.79
CA LYS A 576 -23.33 5.60 33.14
C LYS A 576 -24.26 4.37 33.04
N LEU A 577 -23.90 3.28 33.71
CA LEU A 577 -24.73 2.07 33.82
C LEU A 577 -25.71 2.17 35.01
N PRO A 578 -26.87 1.48 34.97
CA PRO A 578 -27.93 1.60 35.98
C PRO A 578 -27.73 0.73 37.24
N THR A 579 -28.41 1.13 38.32
CA THR A 579 -28.05 0.93 39.74
C THR A 579 -28.54 -0.35 40.43
N TYR A 580 -28.88 -1.43 39.72
CA TYR A 580 -29.53 -2.61 40.33
C TYR A 580 -28.62 -3.83 40.60
N LEU A 581 -27.30 -3.65 40.64
CA LEU A 581 -26.36 -4.73 40.99
C LEU A 581 -25.72 -4.58 42.38
N ASN A 582 -26.17 -3.62 43.18
CA ASN A 582 -25.67 -3.39 44.54
C ASN A 582 -26.64 -3.95 45.58
N GLU A 583 -26.75 -5.27 45.70
CA GLU A 583 -27.27 -5.86 46.94
C GLU A 583 -26.38 -7.04 47.37
N ASP A 584 -25.52 -6.74 48.34
CA ASP A 584 -24.75 -7.69 49.14
C ASP A 584 -25.67 -8.53 50.02
N THR A 585 -25.47 -9.85 50.03
CA THR A 585 -25.93 -10.72 51.12
C THR A 585 -24.84 -11.71 51.50
N SER A 586 -24.07 -11.37 52.52
CA SER A 586 -23.74 -12.30 53.61
C SER A 586 -22.83 -11.63 54.63
N GLU A 587 -23.47 -10.94 55.58
CA GLU A 587 -22.97 -10.84 56.93
C GLU A 587 -22.70 -12.25 57.50
N LYS A 588 -21.45 -12.53 57.88
CA LYS A 588 -21.07 -13.34 59.06
C LYS A 588 -19.54 -13.47 59.10
N ARG A 589 -18.91 -12.54 59.81
CA ARG A 589 -17.87 -12.79 60.84
C ARG A 589 -17.31 -11.44 61.29
N LYS A 590 -17.80 -10.99 62.44
CA LYS A 590 -17.13 -9.97 63.26
C LYS A 590 -15.94 -10.64 63.95
N ALA A 591 -14.78 -10.00 63.94
CA ALA A 591 -13.90 -9.90 65.11
C ALA A 591 -12.79 -8.86 64.87
N GLU A 592 -12.88 -7.79 65.66
CA GLU A 592 -11.81 -7.07 66.34
C GLU A 592 -10.77 -6.27 65.54
N ILE A 593 -11.12 -4.97 65.47
CA ILE A 593 -10.23 -3.82 65.29
C ILE A 593 -9.28 -3.75 66.50
N ILE A 594 -7.96 -3.79 66.26
CA ILE A 594 -6.98 -3.26 67.19
C ILE A 594 -6.32 -2.04 66.55
N VAL A 595 -6.35 -0.97 67.34
CA VAL A 595 -6.05 0.42 67.05
C VAL A 595 -4.55 0.63 66.84
N ALA A 596 -4.20 1.36 65.78
CA ALA A 596 -2.89 1.98 65.62
C ALA A 596 -2.80 3.27 66.45
N PRO A 597 -1.61 3.65 66.93
CA PRO A 597 -1.26 5.05 67.06
C PRO A 597 -0.31 5.51 65.94
N GLN A 598 -0.82 6.48 65.19
CA GLN A 598 -0.19 7.71 64.69
C GLN A 598 1.09 8.10 65.46
N LYS A 599 2.11 8.81 64.98
CA LYS A 599 2.43 9.79 63.91
C LYS A 599 3.94 10.11 64.21
N VAL A 600 4.86 10.60 63.37
CA VAL A 600 4.86 11.85 62.61
C VAL A 600 6.29 12.08 62.06
N GLU A 601 6.37 12.80 60.94
CA GLU A 601 7.48 13.62 60.40
C GLU A 601 8.78 13.01 59.82
N GLN A 602 8.94 13.26 58.50
CA GLN A 602 10.24 13.57 57.87
C GLN A 602 10.60 15.04 58.19
N PRO A 603 11.88 15.46 58.22
CA PRO A 603 12.54 15.83 56.96
C PRO A 603 14.09 15.73 56.89
N GLN A 604 14.57 15.52 55.65
CA GLN A 604 15.69 16.20 54.97
C GLN A 604 17.19 16.05 55.37
N GLN A 605 17.96 15.79 54.29
CA GLN A 605 19.26 16.36 53.90
C GLN A 605 20.62 15.72 54.31
N GLN A 606 21.32 15.29 53.24
CA GLN A 606 22.72 15.56 52.85
C GLN A 606 23.94 14.93 53.59
N GLN A 607 24.70 14.20 52.77
CA GLN A 607 26.17 14.15 52.62
C GLN A 607 27.06 13.97 53.87
N GLN A 608 27.85 12.89 53.94
CA GLN A 608 29.32 12.90 53.78
C GLN A 608 30.00 11.55 54.16
N GLN A 609 30.95 11.16 53.30
CA GLN A 609 32.28 10.55 53.56
C GLN A 609 32.45 9.10 54.08
N LYS A 610 33.12 8.32 53.21
CA LYS A 610 34.34 7.48 53.41
C LYS A 610 34.54 6.76 54.76
N GLN A 611 34.67 5.43 54.71
CA GLN A 611 35.93 4.68 54.90
C GLN A 611 35.70 3.15 54.78
N GLN A 612 36.57 2.47 54.04
CA GLN A 612 36.75 1.01 54.07
C GLN A 612 37.71 0.61 55.21
N PRO A 613 37.73 -0.67 55.61
CA PRO A 613 39.01 -1.35 55.82
C PRO A 613 39.26 -2.44 54.77
N GLN A 614 40.49 -2.44 54.26
CA GLN A 614 41.05 -3.33 53.26
C GLN A 614 41.64 -4.60 53.92
N SER A 615 41.00 -5.77 53.74
CA SER A 615 41.63 -7.08 54.03
C SER A 615 41.03 -8.25 53.23
N GLN A 616 40.69 -8.10 51.94
CA GLN A 616 40.22 -9.23 51.10
C GLN A 616 40.69 -9.18 49.62
N LYS A 617 41.73 -8.40 49.31
CA LYS A 617 42.15 -8.14 47.92
C LYS A 617 43.25 -9.04 47.32
N GLN A 618 43.70 -10.08 48.01
CA GLN A 618 44.76 -10.96 47.48
C GLN A 618 44.28 -12.33 46.98
N GLN A 619 43.02 -12.73 47.24
CA GLN A 619 42.46 -13.98 46.70
C GLN A 619 41.60 -13.79 45.44
N GLN A 620 41.15 -12.57 45.13
CA GLN A 620 40.35 -12.28 43.93
C GLN A 620 41.19 -12.05 42.67
N THR A 621 42.48 -11.71 42.79
CA THR A 621 43.34 -11.44 41.62
C THR A 621 43.79 -12.71 40.90
N GLN A 622 44.08 -13.80 41.62
CA GLN A 622 44.48 -15.08 41.02
C GLN A 622 43.31 -15.80 40.31
N GLN A 623 42.07 -15.63 40.78
CA GLN A 623 40.89 -16.19 40.08
C GLN A 623 40.53 -15.43 38.80
N VAL A 624 40.88 -14.14 38.69
CA VAL A 624 40.61 -13.33 37.50
C VAL A 624 41.65 -13.58 36.40
N GLU A 625 42.90 -13.86 36.76
CA GLU A 625 43.95 -14.22 35.79
C GLU A 625 43.72 -15.61 35.18
N ASN A 626 43.36 -16.61 35.99
CA ASN A 626 43.01 -17.95 35.49
C ASN A 626 41.78 -17.95 34.57
N LYS A 627 40.77 -17.10 34.83
CA LYS A 627 39.60 -16.94 33.94
C LYS A 627 39.95 -16.30 32.60
N LYS A 628 40.92 -15.38 32.56
CA LYS A 628 41.39 -14.74 31.32
C LYS A 628 42.20 -15.69 30.44
N GLU A 629 42.97 -16.61 31.03
CA GLU A 629 43.71 -17.63 30.27
C GLU A 629 42.80 -18.70 29.66
N VAL A 630 41.76 -19.13 30.39
CA VAL A 630 40.75 -20.06 29.85
C VAL A 630 39.96 -19.42 28.72
N LEU A 631 39.58 -18.14 28.84
CA LEU A 631 38.91 -17.40 27.76
C LEU A 631 39.79 -17.27 26.50
N LYS A 632 41.09 -17.04 26.65
CA LYS A 632 42.03 -17.00 25.51
C LYS A 632 42.21 -18.36 24.84
N LYS A 633 42.28 -19.45 25.62
CA LYS A 633 42.34 -20.81 25.06
C LYS A 633 41.06 -21.17 24.30
N VAL A 634 39.90 -20.83 24.84
CA VAL A 634 38.61 -21.00 24.14
C VAL A 634 38.56 -20.15 22.88
N GLU A 635 39.04 -18.90 22.89
CA GLU A 635 39.12 -18.05 21.68
C GLU A 635 40.10 -18.58 20.62
N GLU A 636 41.17 -19.27 21.01
CA GLU A 636 42.10 -19.93 20.09
C GLU A 636 41.55 -21.24 19.51
N ASP A 637 40.84 -22.04 20.31
CA ASP A 637 40.17 -23.25 19.85
C ASP A 637 38.98 -22.93 18.93
N VAL A 638 38.25 -21.85 19.25
CA VAL A 638 37.26 -21.17 18.38
C VAL A 638 37.91 -20.83 17.04
N LYS A 639 39.03 -20.10 17.03
CA LYS A 639 39.71 -19.72 15.77
C LYS A 639 40.15 -20.92 14.95
N LYS A 640 40.62 -22.00 15.58
CA LYS A 640 41.00 -23.25 14.89
C LYS A 640 39.79 -24.00 14.31
N HIS A 641 38.66 -24.04 15.03
CA HIS A 641 37.42 -24.63 14.51
C HIS A 641 36.80 -23.81 13.37
N TYR A 642 36.89 -22.48 13.42
CA TYR A 642 36.43 -21.60 12.34
C TYR A 642 37.37 -21.60 11.12
N GLN A 643 38.67 -21.87 11.29
CA GLN A 643 39.59 -22.08 10.16
C GLN A 643 39.27 -23.36 9.36
N ASN A 644 38.72 -24.39 10.01
CA ASN A 644 38.24 -25.60 9.32
C ASN A 644 36.93 -25.35 8.55
N LEU A 645 36.20 -24.26 8.77
CA LEU A 645 34.96 -23.95 8.06
C LEU A 645 35.20 -23.48 6.63
N ASP A 646 36.34 -22.85 6.32
CA ASP A 646 36.74 -22.56 4.94
C ASP A 646 37.10 -23.85 4.18
N GLN A 647 37.64 -24.87 4.87
CA GLN A 647 37.82 -26.21 4.32
C GLN A 647 36.49 -26.95 4.16
N VAL A 648 35.59 -26.91 5.14
CA VAL A 648 34.24 -27.50 5.05
C VAL A 648 33.39 -26.83 3.96
N LEU A 649 33.57 -25.53 3.73
CA LEU A 649 32.96 -24.82 2.60
C LEU A 649 33.53 -25.28 1.27
N ASN A 650 34.85 -25.46 1.17
CA ASN A 650 35.48 -26.02 -0.03
C ASN A 650 35.03 -27.46 -0.27
N ASP A 651 34.95 -28.30 0.77
CA ASP A 651 34.46 -29.68 0.71
C ASP A 651 32.96 -29.76 0.34
N PHE A 652 32.16 -28.77 0.72
CA PHE A 652 30.76 -28.65 0.30
C PHE A 652 30.59 -28.30 -1.18
N PHE A 653 31.63 -27.76 -1.82
CA PHE A 653 31.63 -27.38 -3.24
C PHE A 653 32.45 -28.32 -4.14
N THR A 654 33.20 -29.28 -3.59
CA THR A 654 34.04 -30.25 -4.35
C THR A 654 33.35 -31.56 -4.68
N ASP A 655 32.32 -31.96 -3.94
CA ASP A 655 31.27 -32.92 -4.37
C ASP A 655 30.09 -32.15 -4.98
#